data_AF-A0A7H8TNG6-F1
#
_entry.id   AF-A0A7H8TNG6-F1
#
_cell.length_a   1.000
_cell.length_b   1.000
_cell.length_c   1.000
_cell.angle_alpha   90.00
_cell.angle_beta   90.00
_cell.angle_gamma   90.00
#
_symmetry.space_group_name_H-M   'P 1'
#
loop_
_entity.id
_entity.type
_entity.pdbx_description
1 polymer ?
#
loop_
_entity_poly.entity_id
_entity_poly.type
_entity_poly.pdbx_seq_one_letter_code
_entity_poly.pdbx_strand_id
1 'polypeptide(L)'
;MGSAAELAAAALMVLGFPALMLAALVPSIPAFAAAAAVTYLADHYLHRKGSYLVNRLSKVRAGLSIRFLIRQLLLILLLARLGLADDLIYYGAIACFIAFYGLQAPHGALVTLIRNRRRMPVATRNIDLASRIRIPDAPPRVLLHRSAEKMLHLDLAAVAGILVSASLESAVAGFIGIGVTVGLGLLYVLGLVPYVRGAKIPPNAEKVLAAVDDWLAEYGPETVLYFSGSKDSVYQVNMWLETMEQLDSKPLIILRERAILNNLAPTTVPVICVPGGVHLMNLDLTNVRVALYAANVGKNIHLLRVPTMKHVFIGHGDSDKLASVNPYSKVYDEVWTAGRAGRDRYAIADVGVRDDDIVEVGRPQLAPIQGWSGVPEGRIPTVLYAPTWEGWDGNPGNTSIVLAGENIVERLVKADPPVRVLYKPHPFTGTVSKEAGAAHRRITALVEEAAAERATDGRFTADAAARAAAKAELARIETRLAELSGKSGGNGTGKGDEAEATRDGVVDPAVHEEVARLRGEWNTAYWRSFGSHEHRVITGAEPRLYDCFNVSDAMVSDISSVVSDFIASGKPYAVTDSAELGVEEFKRQNTAVRAAVILSNGATELGGLLDAVRDPAGDPLAEDRGDLKRYLLGPDEPTSIEQFNTAVADLALKADTRNAGQEVPATGADADPEPEPDPEPATVPAHGLTAAGDDLAG
;
A
#
# COMPACT_ATOMS: atom_id res chain seq x y z
N MET A 1 -11.41 -2.26 21.97
CA MET A 1 -12.59 -2.63 22.79
C MET A 1 -13.80 -2.61 21.88
N GLY A 2 -14.72 -3.58 21.99
CA GLY A 2 -15.90 -3.65 21.11
C GLY A 2 -16.89 -2.51 21.40
N SER A 3 -17.71 -2.15 20.41
CA SER A 3 -18.79 -1.17 20.62
C SER A 3 -19.80 -1.64 21.68
N ALA A 4 -20.59 -0.73 22.26
CA ALA A 4 -21.63 -1.09 23.22
C ALA A 4 -22.62 -2.14 22.67
N ALA A 5 -22.92 -2.07 21.37
CA ALA A 5 -23.76 -3.05 20.69
C ALA A 5 -23.10 -4.44 20.58
N GLU A 6 -21.78 -4.51 20.36
CA GLU A 6 -21.04 -5.77 20.38
C GLU A 6 -20.98 -6.38 21.79
N LEU A 7 -20.81 -5.55 22.83
CA LEU A 7 -20.83 -6.01 24.22
C LEU A 7 -22.22 -6.56 24.60
N ALA A 8 -23.30 -5.86 24.21
CA ALA A 8 -24.66 -6.31 24.43
C ALA A 8 -24.95 -7.63 23.71
N ALA A 9 -24.57 -7.76 22.43
CA ALA A 9 -24.73 -9.01 21.69
C ALA A 9 -23.91 -10.16 22.29
N ALA A 10 -22.69 -9.88 22.79
CA ALA A 10 -21.88 -10.88 23.46
C ALA A 10 -22.52 -11.34 24.78
N ALA A 11 -23.07 -10.42 25.58
CA ALA A 11 -23.79 -10.75 26.80
C ALA A 11 -25.05 -11.58 26.51
N LEU A 12 -25.85 -11.20 25.51
CA LEU A 12 -27.03 -11.95 25.07
C LEU A 12 -26.68 -13.36 24.61
N MET A 13 -25.57 -13.52 23.89
CA MET A 13 -25.08 -14.83 23.48
C MET A 13 -24.70 -15.68 24.70
N VAL A 14 -23.90 -15.15 25.63
CA VAL A 14 -23.41 -15.89 26.81
C VAL A 14 -24.56 -16.26 27.74
N LEU A 15 -25.47 -15.33 28.04
CA LEU A 15 -26.62 -15.56 28.91
C LEU A 15 -27.71 -16.42 28.24
N GLY A 16 -27.77 -16.42 26.90
CA GLY A 16 -28.73 -17.20 26.14
C GLY A 16 -28.51 -18.72 26.24
N PHE A 17 -27.27 -19.20 26.41
CA PHE A 17 -26.99 -20.63 26.58
C PHE A 17 -27.51 -21.21 27.92
N PRO A 18 -27.29 -20.57 29.08
CA PRO A 18 -27.97 -20.93 30.33
C PRO A 18 -29.50 -20.86 30.20
N ALA A 19 -30.04 -19.85 29.51
CA ALA A 19 -31.49 -19.74 29.30
C ALA A 19 -32.04 -20.91 28.46
N LEU A 20 -31.34 -21.31 27.39
CA LEU A 20 -31.66 -22.51 26.60
C LEU A 20 -31.62 -23.77 27.46
N MET A 21 -30.61 -23.91 28.31
CA MET A 21 -30.47 -25.06 29.21
C MET A 21 -31.62 -25.12 30.22
N LEU A 22 -31.98 -23.99 30.84
CA LEU A 22 -33.11 -23.91 31.77
C LEU A 22 -34.44 -24.25 31.08
N ALA A 23 -34.66 -23.72 29.86
CA ALA A 23 -35.86 -24.01 29.07
C ALA A 23 -35.92 -25.48 28.58
N ALA A 24 -34.78 -26.17 28.49
CA ALA A 24 -34.74 -27.61 28.21
C ALA A 24 -34.98 -28.46 29.47
N LEU A 25 -34.40 -28.08 30.62
CA LEU A 25 -34.54 -28.80 31.89
C LEU A 25 -35.95 -28.70 32.47
N VAL A 26 -36.51 -27.49 32.43
CA VAL A 26 -37.92 -27.17 32.71
C VAL A 26 -38.58 -26.97 31.34
N PRO A 27 -39.08 -28.05 30.72
CA PRO A 27 -39.35 -28.08 29.29
C PRO A 27 -40.40 -27.03 28.90
N SER A 28 -39.98 -26.03 28.12
CA SER A 28 -40.84 -24.98 27.58
C SER A 28 -40.41 -24.65 26.15
N ILE A 29 -41.20 -25.10 25.18
CA ILE A 29 -40.96 -24.85 23.76
C ILE A 29 -40.89 -23.35 23.43
N PRO A 30 -41.83 -22.47 23.85
CA PRO A 30 -41.75 -21.05 23.51
C PRO A 30 -40.54 -20.36 24.15
N ALA A 31 -40.17 -20.71 25.39
CA ALA A 31 -38.99 -20.16 26.05
C ALA A 31 -37.70 -20.61 25.35
N PHE A 32 -37.62 -21.90 24.96
CA PHE A 32 -36.49 -22.43 24.23
C PHE A 32 -36.36 -21.79 22.84
N ALA A 33 -37.47 -21.64 22.10
CA ALA A 33 -37.48 -21.01 20.79
C ALA A 33 -37.02 -19.55 20.85
N ALA A 34 -37.49 -18.78 21.85
CA ALA A 34 -37.07 -17.41 22.06
C ALA A 34 -35.56 -17.31 22.40
N ALA A 35 -35.08 -18.13 23.33
CA ALA A 35 -33.66 -18.18 23.70
C ALA A 35 -32.79 -18.63 22.51
N ALA A 36 -33.25 -19.60 21.71
CA ALA A 36 -32.57 -20.05 20.51
C ALA A 36 -32.45 -18.91 19.50
N ALA A 37 -33.55 -18.23 19.19
CA ALA A 37 -33.56 -17.09 18.29
C ALA A 37 -32.59 -15.98 18.74
N VAL A 38 -32.60 -15.62 20.02
CA VAL A 38 -31.64 -14.64 20.59
C VAL A 38 -30.20 -15.10 20.38
N THR A 39 -29.88 -16.37 20.70
CA THR A 39 -28.52 -16.87 20.53
C THR A 39 -28.09 -16.98 19.07
N TYR A 40 -28.98 -17.26 18.11
CA TYR A 40 -28.67 -17.24 16.68
C TYR A 40 -28.43 -15.82 16.17
N LEU A 41 -29.32 -14.88 16.50
CA LEU A 41 -29.22 -13.49 16.07
C LEU A 41 -27.98 -12.80 16.64
N ALA A 42 -27.69 -13.00 17.93
CA ALA A 42 -26.49 -12.49 18.57
C ALA A 42 -25.21 -13.05 17.93
N ASP A 43 -25.21 -14.34 17.62
CA ASP A 43 -24.08 -15.01 16.97
C ASP A 43 -23.83 -14.48 15.55
N HIS A 44 -24.89 -14.39 14.74
CA HIS A 44 -24.83 -13.84 13.40
C HIS A 44 -24.37 -12.36 13.40
N TYR A 45 -24.89 -11.54 14.32
CA TYR A 45 -24.49 -10.15 14.45
C TYR A 45 -22.99 -10.00 14.75
N LEU A 46 -22.49 -10.75 15.74
CA LEU A 46 -21.09 -10.67 16.16
C LEU A 46 -20.12 -11.17 15.08
N HIS A 47 -20.49 -12.22 14.34
CA HIS A 47 -19.72 -12.69 13.18
C HIS A 47 -19.74 -11.66 12.05
N ARG A 48 -20.88 -11.01 11.82
CA ARG A 48 -21.00 -9.99 10.79
C ARG A 48 -20.16 -8.76 11.05
N LYS A 49 -19.97 -8.38 12.32
CA LYS A 49 -19.10 -7.29 12.75
C LYS A 49 -17.63 -7.67 12.88
N GLY A 50 -17.27 -8.95 12.76
CA GLY A 50 -15.90 -9.41 12.96
C GLY A 50 -15.39 -9.13 14.38
N SER A 51 -16.28 -9.18 15.37
CA SER A 51 -15.97 -8.70 16.72
C SER A 51 -14.79 -9.45 17.35
N TYR A 52 -13.89 -8.70 17.97
CA TYR A 52 -12.71 -9.22 18.67
C TYR A 52 -13.05 -10.30 19.72
N LEU A 53 -14.24 -10.19 20.34
CA LEU A 53 -14.72 -11.11 21.37
C LEU A 53 -14.97 -12.52 20.80
N VAL A 54 -15.46 -12.64 19.57
CA VAL A 54 -15.68 -13.94 18.90
C VAL A 54 -14.36 -14.69 18.71
N ASN A 55 -13.30 -13.98 18.31
CA ASN A 55 -11.97 -14.57 18.14
C ASN A 55 -11.40 -15.08 19.47
N ARG A 56 -11.72 -14.46 20.61
CA ARG A 56 -11.33 -14.94 21.94
C ARG A 56 -12.13 -16.17 22.39
N LEU A 57 -13.42 -16.26 22.06
CA LEU A 57 -14.26 -17.43 22.40
C LEU A 57 -13.70 -18.74 21.81
N SER A 58 -13.12 -18.68 20.61
CA SER A 58 -12.43 -19.84 20.02
C SER A 58 -11.27 -20.35 20.89
N LYS A 59 -10.57 -19.47 21.63
CA LYS A 59 -9.42 -19.81 22.48
C LYS A 59 -9.82 -20.49 23.78
N VAL A 60 -11.06 -20.29 24.25
CA VAL A 60 -11.62 -20.94 25.46
C VAL A 60 -12.53 -22.12 25.11
N ARG A 61 -12.30 -22.75 23.94
CA ARG A 61 -13.10 -23.89 23.44
C ARG A 61 -14.60 -23.58 23.30
N ALA A 62 -14.98 -22.32 23.14
CA ALA A 62 -16.33 -21.86 22.81
C ALA A 62 -16.41 -21.39 21.34
N GLY A 63 -15.72 -22.10 20.45
CA GLY A 63 -15.68 -21.80 19.02
C GLY A 63 -17.05 -21.89 18.35
N LEU A 64 -17.15 -21.38 17.11
CA LEU A 64 -18.40 -21.32 16.35
C LEU A 64 -19.08 -22.70 16.23
N SER A 65 -18.38 -23.76 15.82
CA SER A 65 -18.98 -25.10 15.71
C SER A 65 -19.47 -25.67 17.05
N ILE A 66 -18.78 -25.40 18.16
CA ILE A 66 -19.14 -25.91 19.49
C ILE A 66 -20.44 -25.27 19.97
N ARG A 67 -20.65 -23.98 19.70
CA ARG A 67 -21.88 -23.27 20.08
C ARG A 67 -23.10 -23.83 19.36
N PHE A 68 -22.98 -24.18 18.08
CA PHE A 68 -24.03 -24.86 17.33
C PHE A 68 -24.30 -26.27 17.89
N LEU A 69 -23.25 -27.04 18.16
CA LEU A 69 -23.37 -28.37 18.77
C LEU A 69 -24.10 -28.30 20.13
N ILE A 70 -23.79 -27.34 21.00
CA ILE A 70 -24.47 -27.16 22.28
C ILE A 70 -25.97 -26.85 22.07
N ARG A 71 -26.34 -25.98 21.12
CA ARG A 71 -27.76 -25.71 20.81
C ARG A 71 -28.50 -26.98 20.41
N GLN A 72 -27.88 -27.79 19.55
CA GLN A 72 -28.45 -29.06 19.07
C GLN A 72 -28.60 -30.07 20.21
N LEU A 73 -27.60 -30.23 21.08
CA LEU A 73 -27.67 -31.11 22.25
C LEU A 73 -28.75 -30.65 23.25
N LEU A 74 -28.88 -29.34 23.49
CA LEU A 74 -29.93 -28.79 24.35
C LEU A 74 -31.33 -28.99 23.76
N LEU A 75 -31.47 -28.99 22.43
CA LEU A 75 -32.73 -29.33 21.77
C LEU A 75 -33.07 -30.81 21.95
N ILE A 76 -32.10 -31.72 21.81
CA ILE A 76 -32.30 -33.15 22.11
C ILE A 76 -32.70 -33.34 23.58
N LEU A 77 -32.07 -32.62 24.51
CA LEU A 77 -32.46 -32.63 25.91
C LEU A 77 -33.90 -32.16 26.12
N LEU A 78 -34.31 -31.07 25.46
CA LEU A 78 -35.69 -30.58 25.52
C LEU A 78 -36.69 -31.66 25.07
N LEU A 79 -36.45 -32.31 23.93
CA LEU A 79 -37.33 -33.36 23.42
C LEU A 79 -37.44 -34.54 24.41
N ALA A 80 -36.32 -34.97 24.99
CA ALA A 80 -36.32 -36.00 26.01
C ALA A 80 -37.14 -35.60 27.25
N ARG A 81 -37.03 -34.33 27.67
CA ARG A 81 -37.77 -33.79 28.84
C ARG A 81 -39.26 -33.54 28.56
N LEU A 82 -39.64 -33.40 27.29
CA LEU A 82 -41.04 -33.39 26.84
C LEU A 82 -41.66 -34.80 26.77
N GLY A 83 -40.91 -35.87 27.08
CA GLY A 83 -41.41 -37.24 27.01
C GLY A 83 -41.41 -37.84 25.60
N LEU A 84 -40.74 -37.20 24.64
CA LEU A 84 -40.68 -37.63 23.24
C LEU A 84 -39.52 -38.60 22.96
N ALA A 85 -38.88 -39.17 23.98
CA ALA A 85 -37.68 -40.00 23.81
C ALA A 85 -37.92 -41.28 22.99
N ASP A 86 -39.14 -41.81 23.00
CA ASP A 86 -39.55 -42.98 22.21
C ASP A 86 -40.18 -42.61 20.85
N ASP A 87 -40.31 -41.31 20.54
CA ASP A 87 -40.91 -40.83 19.31
C ASP A 87 -39.90 -40.86 18.14
N LEU A 88 -40.38 -41.17 16.93
CA LEU A 88 -39.59 -41.14 15.70
C LEU A 88 -38.91 -39.79 15.47
N ILE A 89 -39.51 -38.67 15.91
CA ILE A 89 -38.90 -37.35 15.76
C ILE A 89 -37.62 -37.19 16.58
N TYR A 90 -37.52 -37.84 17.74
CA TYR A 90 -36.34 -37.80 18.60
C TYR A 90 -35.15 -38.50 17.95
N TYR A 91 -35.36 -39.73 17.46
CA TYR A 91 -34.35 -40.47 16.70
C TYR A 91 -33.99 -39.76 15.39
N GLY A 92 -34.97 -39.19 14.71
CA GLY A 92 -34.78 -38.37 13.51
C GLY A 92 -33.89 -37.15 13.76
N ALA A 93 -34.10 -36.44 14.86
CA ALA A 93 -33.29 -35.29 15.25
C ALA A 93 -31.82 -35.69 15.53
N ILE A 94 -31.59 -36.78 16.28
CA ILE A 94 -30.25 -37.30 16.54
C ILE A 94 -29.56 -37.69 15.23
N ALA A 95 -30.23 -38.47 14.39
CA ALA A 95 -29.69 -38.89 13.10
C ALA A 95 -29.37 -37.69 12.20
N CYS A 96 -30.25 -36.68 12.16
CA CYS A 96 -30.06 -35.43 11.43
C CYS A 96 -28.80 -34.69 11.89
N PHE A 97 -28.64 -34.44 13.19
CA PHE A 97 -27.49 -33.66 13.69
C PHE A 97 -26.17 -34.42 13.53
N ILE A 98 -26.16 -35.75 13.69
CA ILE A 98 -24.97 -36.57 13.41
C ILE A 98 -24.61 -36.53 11.92
N ALA A 99 -25.58 -36.76 11.04
CA ALA A 99 -25.36 -36.74 9.59
C ALA A 99 -24.91 -35.34 9.12
N PHE A 100 -25.54 -34.29 9.63
CA PHE A 100 -25.20 -32.91 9.32
C PHE A 100 -23.82 -32.52 9.84
N TYR A 101 -23.43 -32.94 11.04
CA TYR A 101 -22.07 -32.77 11.54
C TYR A 101 -21.05 -33.51 10.65
N GLY A 102 -21.40 -34.71 10.20
CA GLY A 102 -20.63 -35.47 9.21
C GLY A 102 -20.42 -34.74 7.88
N LEU A 103 -21.36 -33.90 7.43
CA LEU A 103 -21.25 -33.08 6.22
C LEU A 103 -20.38 -31.83 6.41
N GLN A 104 -20.22 -31.33 7.64
CA GLN A 104 -19.41 -30.13 7.91
C GLN A 104 -17.92 -30.37 7.64
N ALA A 105 -17.40 -31.56 7.97
CA ALA A 105 -16.01 -31.94 7.73
C ALA A 105 -15.60 -31.94 6.24
N PRO A 106 -16.29 -32.67 5.33
CA PRO A 106 -15.97 -32.63 3.90
C PRO A 106 -16.20 -31.25 3.31
N HIS A 107 -17.23 -30.51 3.74
CA HIS A 107 -17.40 -29.10 3.32
C HIS A 107 -16.17 -28.26 3.70
N GLY A 108 -15.71 -28.32 4.95
CA GLY A 108 -14.52 -27.59 5.42
C GLY A 108 -13.24 -27.99 4.69
N ALA A 109 -13.06 -29.29 4.45
CA ALA A 109 -11.94 -29.82 3.68
C ALA A 109 -11.95 -29.34 2.23
N LEU A 110 -13.11 -29.38 1.55
CA LEU A 110 -13.28 -28.89 0.18
C LEU A 110 -13.00 -27.39 0.08
N VAL A 111 -13.57 -26.57 0.95
CA VAL A 111 -13.33 -25.11 0.97
C VAL A 111 -11.83 -24.82 1.15
N THR A 112 -11.17 -25.52 2.08
CA THR A 112 -9.74 -25.33 2.35
C THR A 112 -8.88 -25.76 1.16
N LEU A 113 -9.18 -26.92 0.57
CA LEU A 113 -8.49 -27.43 -0.60
C LEU A 113 -8.65 -26.49 -1.80
N ILE A 114 -9.86 -25.97 -2.05
CA ILE A 114 -10.12 -25.00 -3.12
C ILE A 114 -9.30 -23.74 -2.89
N ARG A 115 -9.35 -23.15 -1.69
CA ARG A 115 -8.59 -21.93 -1.37
C ARG A 115 -7.08 -22.13 -1.53
N ASN A 116 -6.56 -23.28 -1.12
CA ASN A 116 -5.14 -23.59 -1.25
C ASN A 116 -4.73 -23.80 -2.70
N ARG A 117 -5.52 -24.51 -3.51
CA ARG A 117 -5.24 -24.74 -4.94
C ARG A 117 -5.35 -23.46 -5.76
N ARG A 118 -6.25 -22.55 -5.38
CA ARG A 118 -6.45 -21.26 -6.09
C ARG A 118 -5.49 -20.16 -5.64
N ARG A 119 -4.57 -20.46 -4.72
CA ARG A 119 -3.45 -19.59 -4.38
C ARG A 119 -2.27 -19.94 -5.28
N MET A 120 -2.05 -19.11 -6.30
CA MET A 120 -1.06 -19.38 -7.36
C MET A 120 0.39 -19.30 -6.82
N PRO A 121 1.38 -19.98 -7.41
CA PRO A 121 2.79 -19.79 -6.98
C PRO A 121 3.29 -18.36 -7.26
N VAL A 122 2.76 -17.74 -8.31
CA VAL A 122 3.01 -16.37 -8.76
C VAL A 122 1.65 -15.72 -9.06
N ALA A 123 1.49 -14.45 -8.71
CA ALA A 123 0.35 -13.64 -9.13
C ALA A 123 0.87 -12.53 -10.06
N THR A 124 0.15 -12.20 -11.12
CA THR A 124 0.62 -11.25 -12.13
C THR A 124 -0.36 -10.12 -12.37
N ARG A 125 0.14 -9.02 -12.94
CA ARG A 125 -0.63 -7.91 -13.51
C ARG A 125 0.07 -7.45 -14.79
N ASN A 126 -0.69 -7.09 -15.81
CA ASN A 126 -0.17 -6.71 -17.13
C ASN A 126 0.68 -7.80 -17.81
N ILE A 127 0.33 -9.07 -17.56
CA ILE A 127 0.98 -10.24 -18.16
C ILE A 127 -0.13 -11.16 -18.64
N ASP A 128 -0.15 -11.43 -19.94
CA ASP A 128 -1.09 -12.38 -20.54
C ASP A 128 -0.66 -13.82 -20.26
N LEU A 129 -1.00 -14.30 -19.05
CA LEU A 129 -0.90 -15.72 -18.72
C LEU A 129 -2.10 -16.52 -19.27
N ALA A 130 -3.21 -15.86 -19.60
CA ALA A 130 -4.44 -16.53 -20.02
C ALA A 130 -4.28 -17.22 -21.38
N SER A 131 -3.48 -16.65 -22.29
CA SER A 131 -3.12 -17.28 -23.56
C SER A 131 -2.18 -18.49 -23.41
N ARG A 132 -1.42 -18.57 -22.31
CA ARG A 132 -0.43 -19.63 -22.06
C ARG A 132 -0.97 -20.79 -21.21
N ILE A 133 -1.79 -20.48 -20.22
CA ILE A 133 -2.34 -21.46 -19.28
C ILE A 133 -3.82 -21.24 -19.02
N ARG A 134 -4.57 -22.35 -18.97
CA ARG A 134 -5.98 -22.31 -18.62
C ARG A 134 -6.16 -22.09 -17.11
N ILE A 135 -6.61 -20.91 -16.72
CA ILE A 135 -7.03 -20.59 -15.35
C ILE A 135 -8.57 -20.56 -15.29
N PRO A 136 -9.23 -21.53 -14.61
CA PRO A 136 -10.69 -21.61 -14.57
C PRO A 136 -11.30 -20.65 -13.55
N ASP A 137 -12.59 -20.34 -13.73
CA ASP A 137 -13.37 -19.49 -12.82
C ASP A 137 -13.43 -20.06 -11.39
N ALA A 138 -13.46 -19.16 -10.41
CA ALA A 138 -13.65 -19.48 -9.01
C ALA A 138 -15.06 -20.01 -8.75
N PRO A 139 -15.27 -20.75 -7.65
CA PRO A 139 -16.63 -21.01 -7.21
C PRO A 139 -17.36 -19.69 -6.96
N PRO A 140 -18.67 -19.62 -7.25
CA PRO A 140 -19.47 -18.45 -6.96
C PRO A 140 -19.20 -17.94 -5.55
N ARG A 141 -19.03 -16.61 -5.41
CA ARG A 141 -18.66 -15.97 -4.15
C ARG A 141 -19.61 -16.36 -3.00
N VAL A 142 -20.88 -16.60 -3.32
CA VAL A 142 -21.92 -17.10 -2.41
C VAL A 142 -21.58 -18.46 -1.80
N LEU A 143 -20.72 -19.30 -2.40
CA LEU A 143 -20.27 -20.56 -1.81
C LEU A 143 -19.08 -20.35 -0.86
N LEU A 144 -18.09 -19.53 -1.22
CA LEU A 144 -16.84 -19.42 -0.45
C LEU A 144 -16.83 -18.33 0.64
N HIS A 145 -17.60 -17.25 0.45
CA HIS A 145 -17.68 -16.16 1.41
C HIS A 145 -18.35 -16.65 2.70
N ARG A 146 -17.71 -16.55 3.86
CA ARG A 146 -18.25 -17.02 5.17
C ARG A 146 -18.85 -18.43 5.12
N SER A 147 -18.18 -19.32 4.39
CA SER A 147 -18.69 -20.67 4.10
C SER A 147 -19.00 -21.48 5.35
N ALA A 148 -18.12 -21.45 6.36
CA ALA A 148 -18.31 -22.14 7.64
C ALA A 148 -19.54 -21.64 8.41
N GLU A 149 -19.76 -20.31 8.45
CA GLU A 149 -20.92 -19.72 9.10
C GLU A 149 -22.22 -20.17 8.43
N LYS A 150 -22.31 -20.06 7.09
CA LYS A 150 -23.52 -20.50 6.37
C LYS A 150 -23.77 -21.99 6.54
N MET A 151 -22.72 -22.82 6.43
CA MET A 151 -22.85 -24.26 6.59
C MET A 151 -23.48 -24.59 7.94
N LEU A 152 -23.05 -23.92 9.02
CA LEU A 152 -23.61 -24.16 10.35
C LEU A 152 -25.08 -23.72 10.46
N HIS A 153 -25.45 -22.56 9.91
CA HIS A 153 -26.82 -22.02 9.98
C HIS A 153 -27.87 -22.80 9.17
N LEU A 154 -27.48 -23.78 8.35
CA LEU A 154 -28.46 -24.65 7.68
C LEU A 154 -29.24 -25.51 8.70
N ASP A 155 -28.73 -25.69 9.92
CA ASP A 155 -29.43 -26.42 10.99
C ASP A 155 -30.70 -25.73 11.50
N LEU A 156 -30.87 -24.44 11.22
CA LEU A 156 -32.04 -23.66 11.64
C LEU A 156 -33.34 -24.28 11.12
N ALA A 157 -33.32 -24.89 9.93
CA ALA A 157 -34.49 -25.56 9.37
C ALA A 157 -34.89 -26.78 10.20
N ALA A 158 -33.93 -27.61 10.64
CA ALA A 158 -34.18 -28.73 11.54
C ALA A 158 -34.62 -28.24 12.92
N VAL A 159 -33.94 -27.24 13.50
CA VAL A 159 -34.30 -26.68 14.81
C VAL A 159 -35.74 -26.14 14.80
N ALA A 160 -36.10 -25.33 13.81
CA ALA A 160 -37.45 -24.79 13.68
C ALA A 160 -38.49 -25.89 13.44
N GLY A 161 -38.22 -26.81 12.51
CA GLY A 161 -39.14 -27.91 12.19
C GLY A 161 -39.39 -28.84 13.38
N ILE A 162 -38.34 -29.17 14.14
CA ILE A 162 -38.43 -30.00 15.35
C ILE A 162 -39.22 -29.29 16.45
N LEU A 163 -38.99 -28.00 16.69
CA LEU A 163 -39.75 -27.23 17.68
C LEU A 163 -41.24 -27.13 17.30
N VAL A 164 -41.55 -26.90 16.02
CA VAL A 164 -42.93 -26.90 15.52
C VAL A 164 -43.57 -28.28 15.66
N SER A 165 -42.83 -29.34 15.35
CA SER A 165 -43.28 -30.73 15.52
C SER A 165 -43.63 -31.05 16.97
N ALA A 166 -42.78 -30.63 17.92
CA ALA A 166 -43.00 -30.79 19.34
C ALA A 166 -44.20 -29.96 19.86
N SER A 167 -44.53 -28.82 19.23
CA SER A 167 -45.70 -28.00 19.60
C SER A 167 -47.02 -28.50 19.02
N LEU A 168 -47.00 -29.07 17.81
CA LEU A 168 -48.20 -29.50 17.08
C LEU A 168 -48.49 -31.00 17.20
N GLU A 169 -47.66 -31.74 17.95
CA GLU A 169 -47.74 -33.21 18.09
C GLU A 169 -47.77 -33.92 16.72
N SER A 170 -47.06 -33.36 15.74
CA SER A 170 -47.03 -33.87 14.36
C SER A 170 -45.60 -33.96 13.85
N ALA A 171 -45.18 -35.15 13.43
CA ALA A 171 -43.82 -35.39 12.97
C ALA A 171 -43.50 -34.74 11.61
N VAL A 172 -44.52 -34.33 10.85
CA VAL A 172 -44.38 -33.85 9.46
C VAL A 172 -43.47 -32.62 9.38
N ALA A 173 -43.69 -31.60 10.21
CA ALA A 173 -42.88 -30.39 10.23
C ALA A 173 -41.41 -30.67 10.59
N GLY A 174 -41.20 -31.62 11.51
CA GLY A 174 -39.89 -32.04 11.97
C GLY A 174 -39.10 -32.75 10.86
N PHE A 175 -39.72 -33.71 10.18
CA PHE A 175 -39.08 -34.40 9.05
C PHE A 175 -38.83 -33.49 7.85
N ILE A 176 -39.70 -32.51 7.58
CA ILE A 176 -39.43 -31.47 6.58
C ILE A 176 -38.17 -30.68 6.96
N GLY A 177 -38.07 -30.18 8.20
CA GLY A 177 -36.91 -29.43 8.67
C GLY A 177 -35.61 -30.24 8.60
N ILE A 178 -35.65 -31.52 8.99
CA ILE A 178 -34.54 -32.47 8.88
C ILE A 178 -34.12 -32.65 7.42
N GLY A 179 -35.08 -32.95 6.53
CA GLY A 179 -34.84 -33.16 5.11
C GLY A 179 -34.22 -31.93 4.43
N VAL A 180 -34.72 -30.73 4.75
CA VAL A 180 -34.18 -29.46 4.27
C VAL A 180 -32.74 -29.27 4.76
N THR A 181 -32.46 -29.51 6.04
CA THR A 181 -31.12 -29.32 6.63
C THR A 181 -30.08 -30.24 5.99
N VAL A 182 -30.36 -31.54 5.95
CA VAL A 182 -29.44 -32.54 5.37
C VAL A 182 -29.32 -32.35 3.85
N GLY A 183 -30.44 -32.09 3.17
CA GLY A 183 -30.49 -31.86 1.73
C GLY A 183 -29.67 -30.64 1.31
N LEU A 184 -29.86 -29.49 1.98
CA LEU A 184 -29.08 -28.28 1.70
C LEU A 184 -27.60 -28.47 2.04
N GLY A 185 -27.27 -29.14 3.16
CA GLY A 185 -25.89 -29.46 3.51
C GLY A 185 -25.19 -30.31 2.45
N LEU A 186 -25.89 -31.35 1.96
CA LEU A 186 -25.37 -32.23 0.91
C LEU A 186 -25.22 -31.49 -0.42
N LEU A 187 -26.22 -30.72 -0.85
CA LEU A 187 -26.16 -29.91 -2.07
C LEU A 187 -25.02 -28.90 -2.02
N TYR A 188 -24.72 -28.32 -0.85
CA TYR A 188 -23.62 -27.39 -0.68
C TYR A 188 -22.26 -28.09 -0.84
N VAL A 189 -22.08 -29.27 -0.24
CA VAL A 189 -20.89 -30.11 -0.45
C VAL A 189 -20.74 -30.48 -1.93
N LEU A 190 -21.80 -30.99 -2.56
CA LEU A 190 -21.80 -31.38 -3.97
C LEU A 190 -21.52 -30.21 -4.92
N GLY A 191 -22.01 -29.01 -4.60
CA GLY A 191 -21.74 -27.78 -5.34
C GLY A 191 -20.25 -27.38 -5.36
N LEU A 192 -19.46 -27.83 -4.37
CA LEU A 192 -18.02 -27.58 -4.29
C LEU A 192 -17.17 -28.65 -4.99
N VAL A 193 -17.69 -29.87 -5.16
CA VAL A 193 -16.95 -31.01 -5.75
C VAL A 193 -16.36 -30.71 -7.15
N PRO A 194 -17.05 -30.01 -8.07
CA PRO A 194 -16.49 -29.69 -9.38
C PRO A 194 -15.19 -28.87 -9.32
N TYR A 195 -14.93 -28.12 -8.23
CA TYR A 195 -13.76 -27.25 -8.09
C TYR A 195 -12.53 -27.95 -7.51
N VAL A 196 -12.67 -29.24 -7.18
CA VAL A 196 -11.57 -30.09 -6.72
C VAL A 196 -11.31 -31.29 -7.65
N ARG A 197 -12.12 -31.45 -8.71
CA ARG A 197 -12.04 -32.55 -9.70
C ARG A 197 -12.23 -32.01 -11.12
N GLY A 198 -11.49 -32.56 -12.09
CA GLY A 198 -11.69 -32.26 -13.52
C GLY A 198 -11.24 -30.86 -13.94
N ALA A 199 -11.96 -30.27 -14.90
CA ALA A 199 -11.52 -29.08 -15.65
C ALA A 199 -11.58 -27.74 -14.90
N LYS A 200 -12.13 -27.71 -13.66
CA LYS A 200 -12.15 -26.49 -12.83
C LYS A 200 -11.01 -26.43 -11.80
N ILE A 201 -10.08 -27.39 -11.84
CA ILE A 201 -8.86 -27.34 -11.03
C ILE A 201 -7.89 -26.34 -11.67
N PRO A 202 -7.34 -25.36 -10.92
CA PRO A 202 -6.31 -24.46 -11.42
C PRO A 202 -5.01 -25.21 -11.74
N PRO A 203 -4.16 -24.68 -12.64
CA PRO A 203 -2.88 -25.30 -12.98
C PRO A 203 -1.98 -25.45 -11.75
N ASN A 204 -1.15 -26.49 -11.74
CA ASN A 204 -0.18 -26.72 -10.66
C ASN A 204 0.99 -25.72 -10.74
N ALA A 205 1.82 -25.69 -9.70
CA ALA A 205 2.89 -24.71 -9.60
C ALA A 205 3.88 -24.76 -10.78
N GLU A 206 4.27 -25.97 -11.19
CA GLU A 206 5.19 -26.22 -12.30
C GLU A 206 4.69 -25.61 -13.61
N LYS A 207 3.43 -25.85 -13.99
CA LYS A 207 2.84 -25.28 -15.21
C LYS A 207 2.76 -23.76 -15.16
N VAL A 208 2.47 -23.19 -14.00
CA VAL A 208 2.40 -21.74 -13.83
C VAL A 208 3.78 -21.12 -13.94
N LEU A 209 4.79 -21.72 -13.30
CA LEU A 209 6.18 -21.22 -13.37
C LEU A 209 6.73 -21.34 -14.79
N ALA A 210 6.54 -22.46 -15.47
CA ALA A 210 6.95 -22.63 -16.87
C ALA A 210 6.28 -21.58 -17.79
N ALA A 211 4.99 -21.29 -17.60
CA ALA A 211 4.32 -20.26 -18.39
C ALA A 211 4.81 -18.84 -18.11
N VAL A 212 5.27 -18.58 -16.88
CA VAL A 212 5.92 -17.31 -16.52
C VAL A 212 7.31 -17.24 -17.14
N ASP A 213 8.09 -18.32 -17.12
CA ASP A 213 9.42 -18.38 -17.73
C ASP A 213 9.33 -18.21 -19.25
N ASP A 214 8.39 -18.87 -19.92
CA ASP A 214 8.12 -18.69 -21.35
C ASP A 214 7.78 -17.23 -21.68
N TRP A 215 7.00 -16.57 -20.81
CA TRP A 215 6.66 -15.16 -20.97
C TRP A 215 7.88 -14.25 -20.72
N LEU A 216 8.70 -14.55 -19.71
CA LEU A 216 9.93 -13.80 -19.41
C LEU A 216 10.93 -13.88 -20.56
N ALA A 217 11.07 -15.06 -21.17
CA ALA A 217 11.92 -15.28 -22.33
C ALA A 217 11.45 -14.48 -23.56
N GLU A 218 10.12 -14.42 -23.81
CA GLU A 218 9.56 -13.64 -24.92
C GLU A 218 9.64 -12.13 -24.68
N TYR A 219 9.29 -11.68 -23.47
CA TYR A 219 9.32 -10.26 -23.12
C TYR A 219 10.76 -9.72 -23.09
N GLY A 220 11.67 -10.47 -22.46
CA GLY A 220 13.08 -10.13 -22.30
C GLY A 220 13.27 -8.85 -21.46
N PRO A 221 12.93 -8.87 -20.16
CA PRO A 221 13.10 -7.69 -19.31
C PRO A 221 14.58 -7.35 -19.12
N GLU A 222 14.91 -6.06 -19.20
CA GLU A 222 16.27 -5.55 -19.07
C GLU A 222 16.48 -4.87 -17.70
N THR A 223 15.45 -4.20 -17.20
CA THR A 223 15.46 -3.50 -15.91
C THR A 223 14.34 -4.00 -15.02
N VAL A 224 14.68 -4.35 -13.77
CA VAL A 224 13.70 -4.79 -12.78
C VAL A 224 13.60 -3.83 -11.60
N LEU A 225 12.39 -3.49 -11.18
CA LEU A 225 12.14 -2.88 -9.87
C LEU A 225 11.73 -3.96 -8.88
N TYR A 226 12.62 -4.26 -7.93
CA TYR A 226 12.36 -5.25 -6.89
C TYR A 226 11.83 -4.61 -5.62
N PHE A 227 10.71 -5.11 -5.10
CA PHE A 227 10.14 -4.60 -3.87
C PHE A 227 9.54 -5.67 -2.95
N SER A 228 9.77 -5.49 -1.65
CA SER A 228 9.20 -6.28 -0.59
C SER A 228 9.05 -5.41 0.66
N GLY A 229 7.93 -5.55 1.38
CA GLY A 229 7.65 -4.72 2.55
C GLY A 229 6.29 -5.00 3.17
N SER A 230 5.92 -4.26 4.22
CA SER A 230 4.60 -4.34 4.84
C SER A 230 3.53 -3.70 3.94
N LYS A 231 2.24 -3.98 4.20
CA LYS A 231 1.13 -3.33 3.49
C LYS A 231 1.20 -1.78 3.58
N ASP A 232 1.76 -1.24 4.65
CA ASP A 232 1.85 0.20 4.86
C ASP A 232 3.01 0.84 4.07
N SER A 233 3.92 0.04 3.50
CA SER A 233 5.07 0.49 2.70
C SER A 233 4.78 0.58 1.19
N VAL A 234 3.54 0.33 0.75
CA VAL A 234 3.15 0.34 -0.68
C VAL A 234 3.46 1.67 -1.36
N TYR A 235 3.41 2.79 -0.63
CA TYR A 235 3.75 4.11 -1.18
C TYR A 235 5.15 4.14 -1.78
N GLN A 236 6.10 3.38 -1.23
CA GLN A 236 7.50 3.38 -1.66
C GLN A 236 7.66 2.88 -3.09
N VAL A 237 6.95 1.81 -3.47
CA VAL A 237 6.96 1.30 -4.85
C VAL A 237 6.05 2.12 -5.77
N ASN A 238 4.92 2.62 -5.25
CA ASN A 238 4.00 3.45 -6.05
C ASN A 238 4.66 4.72 -6.59
N MET A 239 5.62 5.29 -5.86
CA MET A 239 6.37 6.48 -6.30
C MET A 239 7.22 6.24 -7.55
N TRP A 240 7.57 5.00 -7.87
CA TRP A 240 8.44 4.67 -9.00
C TRP A 240 7.69 4.16 -10.23
N LEU A 241 6.37 3.94 -10.16
CA LEU A 241 5.63 3.32 -11.26
C LEU A 241 5.71 4.14 -12.55
N GLU A 242 5.46 5.45 -12.48
CA GLU A 242 5.52 6.35 -13.64
C GLU A 242 6.95 6.45 -14.20
N THR A 243 7.97 6.45 -13.33
CA THR A 243 9.38 6.38 -13.78
C THR A 243 9.66 5.07 -14.51
N MET A 244 9.16 3.93 -14.02
CA MET A 244 9.31 2.63 -14.68
C MET A 244 8.59 2.59 -16.05
N GLU A 245 7.48 3.32 -16.22
CA GLU A 245 6.76 3.44 -17.51
C GLU A 245 7.52 4.29 -18.54
N GLN A 246 8.42 5.17 -18.08
CA GLN A 246 9.21 6.08 -18.92
C GLN A 246 10.64 5.57 -19.17
N LEU A 247 10.96 4.34 -18.75
CA LEU A 247 12.27 3.74 -19.02
C LEU A 247 12.43 3.43 -20.51
N ASP A 248 13.61 3.72 -21.05
CA ASP A 248 13.96 3.33 -22.43
C ASP A 248 14.18 1.82 -22.56
N SER A 249 14.66 1.18 -21.48
CA SER A 249 14.81 -0.28 -21.37
C SER A 249 13.47 -0.95 -21.07
N LYS A 250 13.34 -2.25 -21.37
CA LYS A 250 12.11 -3.01 -21.03
C LYS A 250 11.95 -3.25 -19.52
N PRO A 251 10.96 -2.63 -18.85
CA PRO A 251 10.80 -2.70 -17.40
C PRO A 251 10.02 -3.94 -16.93
N LEU A 252 10.32 -4.43 -15.72
CA LEU A 252 9.51 -5.43 -15.00
C LEU A 252 9.49 -5.11 -13.50
N ILE A 253 8.33 -5.20 -12.85
CA ILE A 253 8.22 -5.05 -11.39
C ILE A 253 8.12 -6.43 -10.73
N ILE A 254 9.03 -6.71 -9.81
CA ILE A 254 9.06 -7.96 -9.03
C ILE A 254 8.67 -7.66 -7.58
N LEU A 255 7.53 -8.19 -7.15
CA LEU A 255 7.03 -8.08 -5.78
C LEU A 255 7.19 -9.39 -5.01
N ARG A 256 7.41 -9.32 -3.70
CA ARG A 256 7.41 -10.51 -2.83
C ARG A 256 6.13 -10.72 -2.05
N GLU A 257 5.27 -9.71 -2.00
CA GLU A 257 4.15 -9.66 -1.07
C GLU A 257 2.85 -9.38 -1.81
N ARG A 258 1.89 -10.30 -1.70
CA ARG A 258 0.55 -10.17 -2.30
C ARG A 258 -0.20 -8.94 -1.80
N ALA A 259 0.04 -8.57 -0.55
CA ALA A 259 -0.53 -7.35 0.02
C ALA A 259 -0.07 -6.11 -0.76
N ILE A 260 1.16 -6.09 -1.28
CA ILE A 260 1.64 -4.98 -2.10
C ILE A 260 0.94 -5.00 -3.46
N LEU A 261 0.93 -6.15 -4.15
CA LEU A 261 0.27 -6.28 -5.46
C LEU A 261 -1.19 -5.79 -5.42
N ASN A 262 -1.93 -6.19 -4.38
CA ASN A 262 -3.34 -5.83 -4.21
C ASN A 262 -3.59 -4.33 -3.93
N ASN A 263 -2.58 -3.58 -3.51
CA ASN A 263 -2.67 -2.14 -3.21
C ASN A 263 -1.80 -1.29 -4.15
N LEU A 264 -1.16 -1.91 -5.15
CA LEU A 264 -0.29 -1.24 -6.11
C LEU A 264 -1.14 -0.31 -6.99
N ALA A 265 -0.71 0.94 -7.15
CA ALA A 265 -1.40 1.90 -8.02
C ALA A 265 -1.45 1.38 -9.47
N PRO A 266 -2.40 1.86 -10.31
CA PRO A 266 -2.47 1.47 -11.71
C PRO A 266 -1.15 1.73 -12.44
N THR A 267 -0.73 0.80 -13.29
CA THR A 267 0.45 0.93 -14.16
C THR A 267 0.24 0.09 -15.42
N THR A 268 0.99 0.37 -16.47
CA THR A 268 1.12 -0.47 -17.66
C THR A 268 2.31 -1.44 -17.58
N VAL A 269 3.28 -1.19 -16.69
CA VAL A 269 4.45 -2.06 -16.51
C VAL A 269 4.02 -3.48 -16.10
N PRO A 270 4.60 -4.54 -16.68
CA PRO A 270 4.42 -5.91 -16.21
C PRO A 270 4.80 -6.08 -14.74
N VAL A 271 3.95 -6.75 -13.96
CA VAL A 271 4.19 -7.02 -12.54
C VAL A 271 4.09 -8.52 -12.26
N ILE A 272 5.13 -9.08 -11.64
CA ILE A 272 5.10 -10.43 -11.07
C ILE A 272 5.24 -10.36 -9.55
N CYS A 273 4.30 -10.95 -8.83
CA CYS A 273 4.39 -11.17 -7.40
C CYS A 273 4.80 -12.62 -7.13
N VAL A 274 5.99 -12.84 -6.57
CA VAL A 274 6.62 -14.15 -6.37
C VAL A 274 6.91 -14.37 -4.88
N PRO A 275 5.97 -14.89 -4.07
CA PRO A 275 6.16 -14.93 -2.62
C PRO A 275 7.18 -15.99 -2.17
N GLY A 276 7.24 -17.12 -2.86
CA GLY A 276 8.21 -18.19 -2.59
C GLY A 276 9.63 -17.80 -3.00
N GLY A 277 10.58 -17.85 -2.07
CA GLY A 277 11.98 -17.55 -2.35
C GLY A 277 12.59 -18.49 -3.39
N VAL A 278 12.28 -19.79 -3.30
CA VAL A 278 12.74 -20.80 -4.27
C VAL A 278 12.22 -20.51 -5.68
N HIS A 279 10.95 -20.11 -5.81
CA HIS A 279 10.38 -19.76 -7.12
C HIS A 279 11.12 -18.58 -7.75
N LEU A 280 11.36 -17.52 -6.97
CA LEU A 280 12.09 -16.34 -7.47
C LEU A 280 13.51 -16.70 -7.93
N MET A 281 14.22 -17.52 -7.16
CA MET A 281 15.60 -17.91 -7.48
C MET A 281 15.71 -18.80 -8.72
N ASN A 282 14.59 -19.36 -9.21
CA ASN A 282 14.53 -20.22 -10.38
C ASN A 282 13.92 -19.52 -11.61
N LEU A 283 13.51 -18.25 -11.51
CA LEU A 283 13.01 -17.51 -12.67
C LEU A 283 14.12 -17.24 -13.67
N ASP A 284 13.80 -17.30 -14.96
CA ASP A 284 14.71 -16.87 -16.01
C ASP A 284 14.80 -15.33 -16.06
N LEU A 285 15.86 -14.80 -15.47
CA LEU A 285 16.19 -13.37 -15.47
C LEU A 285 17.46 -13.09 -16.30
N THR A 286 17.78 -13.95 -17.26
CA THR A 286 19.05 -13.89 -18.02
C THR A 286 19.23 -12.58 -18.79
N ASN A 287 18.14 -11.94 -19.22
CA ASN A 287 18.18 -10.67 -19.95
C ASN A 287 18.27 -9.43 -19.03
N VAL A 288 18.06 -9.59 -17.73
CA VAL A 288 18.09 -8.46 -16.78
C VAL A 288 19.53 -8.00 -16.60
N ARG A 289 19.75 -6.69 -16.65
CA ARG A 289 21.04 -6.03 -16.44
C ARG A 289 21.04 -5.11 -15.23
N VAL A 290 19.90 -4.51 -14.90
CA VAL A 290 19.79 -3.58 -13.77
C VAL A 290 18.62 -3.99 -12.86
N ALA A 291 18.88 -4.06 -11.56
CA ALA A 291 17.90 -4.30 -10.52
C ALA A 291 17.85 -3.13 -9.54
N LEU A 292 16.71 -2.44 -9.53
CA LEU A 292 16.43 -1.28 -8.71
C LEU A 292 15.74 -1.69 -7.40
N TYR A 293 16.18 -1.12 -6.27
CA TYR A 293 15.65 -1.40 -4.95
C TYR A 293 15.17 -0.13 -4.25
N ALA A 294 13.86 -0.04 -3.98
CA ALA A 294 13.28 1.11 -3.31
C ALA A 294 13.31 1.03 -1.76
N ALA A 295 13.70 -0.13 -1.21
CA ALA A 295 13.76 -0.37 0.22
C ALA A 295 14.80 -1.42 0.61
N ASN A 296 15.37 -1.24 1.80
CA ASN A 296 16.31 -2.19 2.41
C ASN A 296 15.55 -3.20 3.27
N VAL A 297 15.40 -4.44 2.77
CA VAL A 297 14.74 -5.52 3.51
C VAL A 297 15.50 -6.84 3.32
N GLY A 298 15.43 -7.72 4.33
CA GLY A 298 16.17 -9.00 4.30
C GLY A 298 15.85 -9.88 3.09
N LYS A 299 14.66 -9.76 2.50
CA LYS A 299 14.28 -10.53 1.30
C LYS A 299 15.02 -10.10 0.04
N ASN A 300 15.72 -8.95 0.00
CA ASN A 300 16.51 -8.51 -1.15
C ASN A 300 17.60 -9.54 -1.50
N ILE A 301 18.08 -10.32 -0.52
CA ILE A 301 19.08 -11.37 -0.71
C ILE A 301 18.73 -12.38 -1.82
N HIS A 302 17.45 -12.60 -2.10
CA HIS A 302 17.02 -13.55 -3.12
C HIS A 302 17.31 -13.08 -4.56
N LEU A 303 17.38 -11.76 -4.78
CA LEU A 303 17.74 -11.18 -6.08
C LEU A 303 19.21 -10.71 -6.10
N LEU A 304 19.73 -10.17 -4.99
CA LEU A 304 21.14 -9.76 -4.83
C LEU A 304 22.16 -10.86 -5.11
N ARG A 305 21.72 -12.13 -5.11
CA ARG A 305 22.57 -13.28 -5.41
C ARG A 305 22.86 -13.48 -6.90
N VAL A 306 22.19 -12.74 -7.80
CA VAL A 306 22.32 -12.94 -9.25
C VAL A 306 23.46 -12.06 -9.76
N PRO A 307 24.66 -12.62 -9.97
CA PRO A 307 25.82 -11.79 -10.25
C PRO A 307 25.76 -11.15 -11.63
N THR A 308 24.94 -11.66 -12.56
CA THR A 308 24.89 -11.24 -13.98
C THR A 308 24.22 -9.88 -14.20
N MET A 309 23.51 -9.36 -13.20
CA MET A 309 22.93 -8.01 -13.20
C MET A 309 23.65 -7.13 -12.18
N LYS A 310 23.44 -5.83 -12.29
CA LYS A 310 23.87 -4.82 -11.33
C LYS A 310 22.73 -4.43 -10.41
N HIS A 311 23.04 -4.19 -9.15
CA HIS A 311 22.07 -3.93 -8.10
C HIS A 311 22.19 -2.50 -7.60
N VAL A 312 21.09 -1.75 -7.58
CA VAL A 312 21.08 -0.33 -7.27
C VAL A 312 20.07 0.00 -6.18
N PHE A 313 20.50 0.71 -5.14
CA PHE A 313 19.56 1.31 -4.20
C PHE A 313 19.12 2.68 -4.68
N ILE A 314 17.81 2.84 -4.91
CA ILE A 314 17.18 4.10 -5.31
C ILE A 314 16.32 4.71 -4.19
N GLY A 315 16.04 3.94 -3.14
CA GLY A 315 15.19 4.38 -2.03
C GLY A 315 13.77 4.76 -2.48
N HIS A 316 13.12 5.65 -1.74
CA HIS A 316 11.73 6.07 -1.99
C HIS A 316 11.53 7.56 -1.74
N GLY A 317 12.53 8.35 -2.12
CA GLY A 317 12.63 9.77 -1.85
C GLY A 317 13.92 10.07 -1.07
N ASP A 318 14.58 11.14 -1.48
CA ASP A 318 15.80 11.61 -0.83
C ASP A 318 15.42 12.56 0.32
N SER A 319 15.79 12.25 1.56
CA SER A 319 15.39 13.04 2.74
C SER A 319 16.53 13.25 3.72
N ASP A 320 16.50 14.39 4.42
CA ASP A 320 17.50 14.82 5.41
C ASP A 320 17.59 13.93 6.67
N LYS A 321 16.80 12.85 6.76
CA LYS A 321 16.80 11.95 7.92
C LYS A 321 17.98 10.97 7.86
N LEU A 322 18.62 10.72 9.01
CA LEU A 322 19.69 9.71 9.14
C LEU A 322 19.28 8.31 8.68
N ALA A 323 17.99 7.97 8.73
CA ALA A 323 17.48 6.70 8.22
C ALA A 323 17.72 6.49 6.71
N SER A 324 17.92 7.57 5.94
CA SER A 324 18.23 7.54 4.51
C SER A 324 19.64 7.01 4.21
N VAL A 325 20.57 7.07 5.17
CA VAL A 325 21.98 6.66 5.04
C VAL A 325 22.26 5.43 5.92
N ASN A 326 21.96 4.26 5.37
CA ASN A 326 22.01 3.00 6.10
C ASN A 326 23.24 2.17 5.70
N PRO A 327 24.02 1.58 6.63
CA PRO A 327 25.11 0.66 6.29
C PRO A 327 24.70 -0.54 5.43
N TYR A 328 23.42 -0.88 5.37
CA TYR A 328 22.87 -1.88 4.45
C TYR A 328 23.17 -1.53 2.99
N SER A 329 23.27 -0.25 2.62
CA SER A 329 23.50 0.18 1.24
C SER A 329 24.81 -0.34 0.64
N LYS A 330 25.75 -0.85 1.45
CA LYS A 330 27.00 -1.50 1.00
C LYS A 330 26.80 -2.78 0.18
N VAL A 331 25.59 -3.36 0.18
CA VAL A 331 25.33 -4.61 -0.57
C VAL A 331 25.05 -4.36 -2.05
N TYR A 332 24.82 -3.11 -2.45
CA TYR A 332 24.49 -2.74 -3.82
C TYR A 332 25.76 -2.34 -4.59
N ASP A 333 25.73 -2.48 -5.91
CA ASP A 333 26.80 -2.01 -6.79
C ASP A 333 26.82 -0.48 -6.83
N GLU A 334 25.65 0.16 -6.81
CA GLU A 334 25.53 1.62 -6.79
C GLU A 334 24.39 2.07 -5.85
N VAL A 335 24.51 3.31 -5.36
CA VAL A 335 23.45 4.03 -4.65
C VAL A 335 23.12 5.29 -5.44
N TRP A 336 21.86 5.44 -5.82
CA TRP A 336 21.43 6.59 -6.61
C TRP A 336 20.76 7.64 -5.73
N THR A 337 21.21 8.88 -5.87
CA THR A 337 20.74 10.03 -5.09
C THR A 337 20.13 11.09 -6.00
N ALA A 338 19.25 11.93 -5.44
CA ALA A 338 18.60 12.98 -6.22
C ALA A 338 19.58 14.05 -6.69
N GLY A 339 20.54 14.40 -5.85
CA GLY A 339 21.63 15.31 -6.20
C GLY A 339 22.76 15.20 -5.20
N ARG A 340 23.73 16.11 -5.31
CA ARG A 340 24.93 16.15 -4.47
C ARG A 340 24.64 16.08 -2.96
N ALA A 341 23.53 16.62 -2.50
CA ALA A 341 23.15 16.54 -1.09
C ALA A 341 23.04 15.10 -0.56
N GLY A 342 22.60 14.15 -1.40
CA GLY A 342 22.56 12.74 -1.04
C GLY A 342 23.95 12.13 -0.91
N ARG A 343 24.83 12.44 -1.88
CA ARG A 343 26.25 12.06 -1.85
C ARG A 343 26.94 12.57 -0.58
N ASP A 344 26.81 13.87 -0.29
CA ASP A 344 27.40 14.49 0.89
C ASP A 344 26.87 13.85 2.20
N ARG A 345 25.60 13.45 2.24
CA ARG A 345 25.03 12.73 3.40
C ARG A 345 25.69 11.37 3.63
N TYR A 346 25.97 10.60 2.58
CA TYR A 346 26.70 9.34 2.71
C TYR A 346 28.15 9.55 3.16
N ALA A 347 28.81 10.60 2.64
CA ALA A 347 30.17 10.96 3.05
C ALA A 347 30.24 11.37 4.53
N ILE A 348 29.31 12.21 4.99
CA ILE A 348 29.24 12.65 6.40
C ILE A 348 28.92 11.47 7.33
N ALA A 349 28.03 10.57 6.92
CA ALA A 349 27.61 9.45 7.75
C ALA A 349 28.68 8.34 7.86
N ASP A 350 29.64 8.32 6.94
CA ASP A 350 30.77 7.37 6.89
C ASP A 350 30.34 5.91 7.11
N VAL A 351 29.24 5.51 6.45
CA VAL A 351 28.66 4.15 6.59
C VAL A 351 29.41 3.09 5.77
N GLY A 352 30.46 3.50 5.06
CA GLY A 352 31.34 2.64 4.26
C GLY A 352 30.87 2.35 2.82
N VAL A 353 29.95 3.15 2.28
CA VAL A 353 29.65 3.18 0.82
C VAL A 353 30.72 4.04 0.14
N ARG A 354 31.28 3.58 -0.98
CA ARG A 354 32.32 4.33 -1.69
C ARG A 354 31.68 5.48 -2.46
N ASP A 355 32.37 6.62 -2.53
CA ASP A 355 31.87 7.79 -3.26
C ASP A 355 31.71 7.51 -4.77
N ASP A 356 32.60 6.71 -5.35
CA ASP A 356 32.52 6.27 -6.75
C ASP A 356 31.30 5.38 -7.05
N ASP A 357 30.71 4.76 -6.02
CA ASP A 357 29.51 3.93 -6.11
C ASP A 357 28.22 4.77 -5.89
N ILE A 358 28.34 6.08 -5.67
CA ILE A 358 27.20 7.00 -5.56
C ILE A 358 27.01 7.73 -6.88
N VAL A 359 25.80 7.66 -7.43
CA VAL A 359 25.45 8.33 -8.70
C VAL A 359 24.30 9.30 -8.48
N GLU A 360 24.45 10.51 -8.98
CA GLU A 360 23.41 11.54 -8.92
C GLU A 360 22.54 11.42 -10.18
N VAL A 361 21.25 11.12 -10.00
CA VAL A 361 20.32 10.79 -11.10
C VAL A 361 19.11 11.70 -11.17
N GLY A 362 19.07 12.76 -10.37
CA GLY A 362 17.88 13.60 -10.25
C GLY A 362 16.74 12.89 -9.53
N ARG A 363 15.54 13.48 -9.62
CA ARG A 363 14.34 12.96 -8.97
C ARG A 363 13.16 12.90 -9.96
N PRO A 364 13.08 11.86 -10.81
CA PRO A 364 12.10 11.80 -11.89
C PRO A 364 10.64 11.84 -11.41
N GLN A 365 10.36 11.50 -10.14
CA GLN A 365 9.02 11.61 -9.56
C GLN A 365 8.50 13.05 -9.47
N LEU A 366 9.39 14.04 -9.55
CA LEU A 366 9.05 15.46 -9.50
C LEU A 366 8.76 16.05 -10.88
N ALA A 367 8.86 15.27 -11.97
CA ALA A 367 8.58 15.72 -13.33
C ALA A 367 7.22 16.43 -13.52
N PRO A 368 6.13 16.07 -12.81
CA PRO A 368 4.87 16.82 -12.90
C PRO A 368 4.91 18.24 -12.33
N ILE A 369 5.93 18.61 -11.55
CA ILE A 369 6.06 19.95 -10.94
C ILE A 369 6.59 20.93 -11.99
N GLN A 370 5.84 22.00 -12.22
CA GLN A 370 6.19 23.02 -13.20
C GLN A 370 7.13 24.07 -12.61
N GLY A 371 8.15 24.44 -13.38
CA GLY A 371 9.04 25.56 -13.06
C GLY A 371 8.30 26.89 -13.01
N TRP A 372 8.86 27.85 -12.27
CA TRP A 372 8.25 29.16 -12.08
C TRP A 372 8.71 30.19 -13.12
N SER A 373 7.76 30.88 -13.73
CA SER A 373 7.99 31.99 -14.66
C SER A 373 7.44 33.32 -14.15
N GLY A 374 7.21 33.45 -12.83
CA GLY A 374 6.52 34.58 -12.23
C GLY A 374 4.99 34.48 -12.24
N VAL A 375 4.33 35.42 -11.58
CA VAL A 375 2.86 35.53 -11.56
C VAL A 375 2.41 36.19 -12.88
N PRO A 376 1.49 35.57 -13.66
CA PRO A 376 0.91 36.20 -14.84
C PRO A 376 0.28 37.57 -14.54
N GLU A 377 0.46 38.52 -15.46
CA GLU A 377 -0.04 39.88 -15.31
C GLU A 377 -1.56 39.91 -15.02
N GLY A 378 -1.97 40.72 -14.05
CA GLY A 378 -3.36 40.85 -13.64
C GLY A 378 -3.92 39.67 -12.84
N ARG A 379 -3.15 38.59 -12.60
CA ARG A 379 -3.57 37.49 -11.73
C ARG A 379 -3.18 37.75 -10.28
N ILE A 380 -4.12 37.47 -9.38
CA ILE A 380 -3.86 37.45 -7.94
C ILE A 380 -2.91 36.28 -7.60
N PRO A 381 -1.78 36.53 -6.92
CA PRO A 381 -0.87 35.48 -6.51
C PRO A 381 -1.55 34.46 -5.59
N THR A 382 -1.21 33.18 -5.73
CA THR A 382 -1.77 32.09 -4.93
C THR A 382 -0.73 31.57 -3.96
N VAL A 383 -1.03 31.62 -2.65
CA VAL A 383 -0.21 31.03 -1.59
C VAL A 383 -0.84 29.72 -1.14
N LEU A 384 -0.09 28.63 -1.22
CA LEU A 384 -0.45 27.33 -0.67
C LEU A 384 0.04 27.22 0.78
N TYR A 385 -0.87 27.04 1.73
CA TYR A 385 -0.52 26.60 3.08
C TYR A 385 -0.71 25.08 3.19
N ALA A 386 0.41 24.35 3.29
CA ALA A 386 0.46 22.89 3.33
C ALA A 386 1.25 22.39 4.55
N PRO A 387 0.67 22.44 5.76
CA PRO A 387 1.34 22.00 6.98
C PRO A 387 1.33 20.47 7.13
N THR A 388 2.26 19.95 7.92
CA THR A 388 2.24 18.57 8.42
C THR A 388 1.15 18.38 9.49
N TRP A 389 1.05 17.15 9.98
CA TRP A 389 0.18 16.77 11.10
C TRP A 389 1.00 16.59 12.38
N GLU A 390 0.32 16.46 13.52
CA GLU A 390 0.92 16.44 14.86
C GLU A 390 1.93 15.30 15.14
N GLY A 391 2.04 14.31 14.25
CA GLY A 391 2.90 13.14 14.46
C GLY A 391 2.38 12.21 15.58
N TRP A 392 3.15 11.17 15.86
CA TRP A 392 2.81 10.17 16.88
C TRP A 392 3.47 10.44 18.25
N ASP A 393 4.54 11.21 18.28
CA ASP A 393 5.43 11.39 19.44
C ASP A 393 5.12 12.65 20.27
N GLY A 394 4.26 13.54 19.76
CA GLY A 394 3.85 14.76 20.45
C GLY A 394 4.94 15.83 20.52
N ASN A 395 5.99 15.75 19.69
CA ASN A 395 7.07 16.72 19.70
C ASN A 395 6.57 18.12 19.25
N PRO A 396 6.87 19.18 20.03
CA PRO A 396 6.60 20.55 19.59
C PRO A 396 7.45 20.84 18.35
N GLY A 397 6.84 21.37 17.29
CA GLY A 397 7.49 21.57 15.99
C GLY A 397 7.13 20.55 14.91
N ASN A 398 6.41 19.48 15.26
CA ASN A 398 5.92 18.52 14.26
C ASN A 398 4.97 19.12 13.25
N THR A 399 4.23 20.17 13.61
CA THR A 399 3.24 20.86 12.77
C THR A 399 3.11 22.33 13.16
N SER A 400 2.97 23.21 12.17
CA SER A 400 2.68 24.63 12.38
C SER A 400 1.22 24.91 12.75
N ILE A 401 0.31 23.94 12.56
CA ILE A 401 -1.15 24.14 12.71
C ILE A 401 -1.51 24.68 14.10
N VAL A 402 -0.89 24.17 15.15
CA VAL A 402 -1.26 24.47 16.54
C VAL A 402 -0.78 25.86 16.96
N LEU A 403 0.48 26.20 16.66
CA LEU A 403 1.14 27.39 17.21
C LEU A 403 1.13 28.59 16.25
N ALA A 404 1.14 28.36 14.94
CA ALA A 404 1.29 29.40 13.93
C ALA A 404 0.15 29.44 12.89
N GLY A 405 -0.59 28.34 12.71
CA GLY A 405 -1.48 28.17 11.57
C GLY A 405 -2.57 29.22 11.43
N GLU A 406 -3.20 29.63 12.54
CA GLU A 406 -4.19 30.71 12.54
C GLU A 406 -3.54 32.06 12.19
N ASN A 407 -2.38 32.38 12.78
CA ASN A 407 -1.65 33.62 12.49
C ASN A 407 -1.23 33.73 11.02
N ILE A 408 -0.78 32.62 10.42
CA ILE A 408 -0.41 32.51 9.01
C ILE A 408 -1.62 32.82 8.14
N VAL A 409 -2.73 32.10 8.34
CA VAL A 409 -3.93 32.25 7.51
C VAL A 409 -4.54 33.63 7.68
N GLU A 410 -4.66 34.15 8.90
CA GLU A 410 -5.19 35.50 9.15
C GLU A 410 -4.42 36.58 8.39
N ARG A 411 -3.08 36.49 8.36
CA ARG A 411 -2.23 37.45 7.63
C ARG A 411 -2.37 37.30 6.13
N LEU A 412 -2.42 36.06 5.62
CA LEU A 412 -2.58 35.82 4.18
C LEU A 412 -3.93 36.33 3.66
N VAL A 413 -5.03 36.08 4.37
CA VAL A 413 -6.37 36.50 3.90
C VAL A 413 -6.57 38.01 3.97
N LYS A 414 -5.88 38.70 4.90
CA LYS A 414 -5.88 40.15 5.08
C LYS A 414 -4.79 40.89 4.29
N ALA A 415 -3.96 40.17 3.52
CA ALA A 415 -2.86 40.78 2.79
C ALA A 415 -3.36 41.83 1.79
N ASP A 416 -2.63 42.95 1.71
CA ASP A 416 -2.84 43.99 0.71
C ASP A 416 -1.48 44.33 0.07
N PRO A 417 -1.32 44.27 -1.27
CA PRO A 417 -2.25 43.75 -2.28
C PRO A 417 -2.77 42.32 -2.02
N PRO A 418 -3.98 41.95 -2.50
CA PRO A 418 -4.60 40.68 -2.16
C PRO A 418 -3.82 39.48 -2.69
N VAL A 419 -3.89 38.36 -1.95
CA VAL A 419 -3.49 37.02 -2.40
C VAL A 419 -4.63 36.03 -2.28
N ARG A 420 -4.57 34.94 -3.04
CA ARG A 420 -5.42 33.76 -2.88
C ARG A 420 -4.75 32.78 -1.95
N VAL A 421 -5.53 32.12 -1.09
CA VAL A 421 -5.04 31.13 -0.12
C VAL A 421 -5.64 29.79 -0.43
N LEU A 422 -4.77 28.80 -0.61
CA LEU A 422 -5.14 27.39 -0.67
C LEU A 422 -4.65 26.72 0.61
N TYR A 423 -5.55 26.22 1.44
CA TYR A 423 -5.18 25.45 2.62
C TYR A 423 -5.34 23.95 2.32
N LYS A 424 -4.24 23.20 2.29
CA LYS A 424 -4.24 21.74 2.09
C LYS A 424 -3.72 21.05 3.36
N PRO A 425 -4.60 20.69 4.31
CA PRO A 425 -4.19 19.97 5.53
C PRO A 425 -3.68 18.56 5.19
N HIS A 426 -2.81 18.04 6.05
CA HIS A 426 -2.44 16.64 5.99
C HIS A 426 -3.65 15.73 6.33
N PRO A 427 -3.86 14.58 5.66
CA PRO A 427 -5.03 13.72 5.91
C PRO A 427 -5.18 13.19 7.34
N PHE A 428 -4.08 13.16 8.10
CA PHE A 428 -4.05 12.71 9.50
C PHE A 428 -4.12 13.84 10.53
N THR A 429 -4.27 15.09 10.11
CA THR A 429 -4.39 16.21 11.04
C THR A 429 -5.57 15.99 12.00
N GLY A 430 -5.27 16.04 13.30
CA GLY A 430 -6.25 15.88 14.37
C GLY A 430 -6.64 14.43 14.70
N THR A 431 -5.94 13.44 14.12
CA THR A 431 -6.18 12.01 14.42
C THR A 431 -5.60 11.59 15.77
N VAL A 432 -4.53 12.25 16.21
CA VAL A 432 -3.84 11.98 17.48
C VAL A 432 -4.07 13.11 18.48
N SER A 433 -3.98 14.37 18.03
CA SER A 433 -4.13 15.56 18.87
C SER A 433 -5.49 16.22 18.66
N LYS A 434 -6.31 16.25 19.72
CA LYS A 434 -7.58 16.99 19.72
C LYS A 434 -7.39 18.49 19.51
N GLU A 435 -6.27 19.02 20.00
CA GLU A 435 -5.89 20.42 19.85
C GLU A 435 -5.57 20.73 18.39
N ALA A 436 -4.77 19.90 17.71
CA ALA A 436 -4.51 20.03 16.28
C ALA A 436 -5.80 19.94 15.46
N GLY A 437 -6.70 19.02 15.82
CA GLY A 437 -8.02 18.93 15.20
C GLY A 437 -8.89 20.17 15.43
N ALA A 438 -8.78 20.84 16.58
CA ALA A 438 -9.50 22.09 16.86
C ALA A 438 -8.91 23.27 16.08
N ALA A 439 -7.58 23.42 16.05
CA ALA A 439 -6.89 24.43 15.26
C ALA A 439 -7.18 24.27 13.76
N HIS A 440 -7.15 23.04 13.23
CA HIS A 440 -7.54 22.76 11.84
C HIS A 440 -8.96 23.25 11.51
N ARG A 441 -9.94 23.04 12.41
CA ARG A 441 -11.31 23.55 12.21
C ARG A 441 -11.37 25.07 12.22
N ARG A 442 -10.60 25.74 13.10
CA ARG A 442 -10.53 27.21 13.13
C ARG A 442 -9.90 27.78 11.86
N ILE A 443 -8.79 27.19 11.40
CA ILE A 443 -8.15 27.56 10.13
C ILE A 443 -9.10 27.36 8.94
N THR A 444 -9.82 26.23 8.91
CA THR A 444 -10.83 25.94 7.87
C THR A 444 -11.90 27.03 7.86
N ALA A 445 -12.44 27.38 9.03
CA ALA A 445 -13.45 28.43 9.17
C ALA A 445 -12.93 29.80 8.69
N LEU A 446 -11.70 30.18 9.05
CA LEU A 446 -11.07 31.43 8.60
C LEU A 446 -10.95 31.50 7.07
N VAL A 447 -10.53 30.41 6.42
CA VAL A 447 -10.41 30.35 4.96
C VAL A 447 -11.78 30.44 4.28
N GLU A 448 -12.79 29.75 4.83
CA GLU A 448 -14.16 29.74 4.30
C GLU A 448 -14.87 31.09 4.49
N GLU A 449 -14.70 31.73 5.65
CA GLU A 449 -15.20 33.07 5.95
C GLU A 449 -14.59 34.11 5.00
N ALA A 450 -13.26 34.12 4.86
CA ALA A 450 -12.58 35.01 3.93
C ALA A 450 -13.00 34.76 2.47
N ALA A 451 -13.27 33.51 2.09
CA ALA A 451 -13.79 33.19 0.76
C ALA A 451 -15.20 33.78 0.54
N ALA A 452 -16.07 33.71 1.55
CA ALA A 452 -17.42 34.24 1.51
C ALA A 452 -17.43 35.78 1.46
N GLU A 453 -16.61 36.44 2.27
CA GLU A 453 -16.44 37.89 2.22
C GLU A 453 -15.98 38.34 0.83
N ARG A 454 -14.94 37.68 0.30
CA ARG A 454 -14.38 37.99 -1.02
C ARG A 454 -15.39 37.80 -2.15
N ALA A 455 -16.32 36.85 -2.04
CA ALA A 455 -17.37 36.63 -3.03
C ALA A 455 -18.39 37.78 -3.10
N THR A 456 -18.46 38.62 -2.06
CA THR A 456 -19.35 39.80 -2.01
C THR A 456 -18.64 41.11 -2.36
N ASP A 457 -17.31 41.08 -2.50
CA ASP A 457 -16.50 42.26 -2.78
C ASP A 457 -16.37 42.48 -4.30
N GLY A 458 -16.86 43.64 -4.77
CA GLY A 458 -16.88 43.99 -6.19
C GLY A 458 -15.50 44.10 -6.86
N ARG A 459 -14.40 44.14 -6.09
CA ARG A 459 -13.03 44.04 -6.62
C ARG A 459 -12.73 42.68 -7.24
N PHE A 460 -13.46 41.63 -6.83
CA PHE A 460 -13.24 40.27 -7.27
C PHE A 460 -14.40 39.79 -8.12
N THR A 461 -14.21 39.80 -9.44
CA THR A 461 -15.24 39.34 -10.39
C THR A 461 -14.92 37.93 -10.86
N ALA A 462 -15.97 37.12 -11.03
CA ALA A 462 -15.88 35.79 -11.61
C ALA A 462 -16.80 35.70 -12.83
N ASP A 463 -16.32 35.08 -13.90
CA ASP A 463 -17.16 34.73 -15.03
C ASP A 463 -18.07 33.55 -14.66
N ALA A 464 -19.33 33.85 -14.35
CA ALA A 464 -20.32 32.85 -13.95
C ALA A 464 -20.60 31.81 -15.06
N ALA A 465 -20.52 32.22 -16.33
CA ALA A 465 -20.75 31.32 -17.46
C ALA A 465 -19.56 30.35 -17.62
N ALA A 466 -18.33 30.85 -17.56
CA ALA A 466 -17.13 30.01 -17.58
C ALA A 466 -17.10 29.03 -16.40
N ARG A 467 -17.48 29.50 -15.20
CA ARG A 467 -17.59 28.66 -14.01
C ARG A 467 -18.61 27.53 -14.18
N ALA A 468 -19.80 27.85 -14.71
CA ALA A 468 -20.84 26.86 -14.96
C ALA A 468 -20.40 25.83 -16.01
N ALA A 469 -19.72 26.27 -17.08
CA ALA A 469 -19.16 25.39 -18.09
C ALA A 469 -18.11 24.44 -17.51
N ALA A 470 -17.18 24.94 -16.68
CA ALA A 470 -16.16 24.12 -16.02
C ALA A 470 -16.77 23.08 -15.06
N LYS A 471 -17.81 23.44 -14.31
CA LYS A 471 -18.53 22.48 -13.45
C LYS A 471 -19.22 21.38 -14.26
N ALA A 472 -19.83 21.74 -15.39
CA ALA A 472 -20.47 20.77 -16.28
C ALA A 472 -19.43 19.84 -16.93
N GLU A 473 -18.26 20.35 -17.29
CA GLU A 473 -17.12 19.57 -17.78
C GLU A 473 -16.60 18.60 -16.72
N LEU A 474 -16.38 19.07 -15.50
CA LEU A 474 -15.94 18.25 -14.37
C LEU A 474 -16.88 17.06 -14.14
N ALA A 475 -18.20 17.30 -14.09
CA ALA A 475 -19.19 16.24 -13.91
C ALA A 475 -19.19 15.20 -15.05
N ARG A 476 -18.95 15.63 -16.30
CA ARG A 476 -18.81 14.71 -17.44
C ARG A 476 -17.56 13.84 -17.29
N ILE A 477 -16.43 14.44 -16.92
CA ILE A 477 -15.17 13.72 -16.72
C ILE A 477 -15.29 12.72 -15.58
N GLU A 478 -15.89 13.10 -14.44
CA GLU A 478 -16.13 12.21 -13.31
C GLU A 478 -17.02 11.02 -13.68
N THR A 479 -18.07 11.26 -14.47
CA THR A 479 -18.93 10.20 -15.00
C THR A 479 -18.12 9.23 -15.87
N ARG A 480 -17.28 9.75 -16.77
CA ARG A 480 -16.45 8.91 -17.65
C ARG A 480 -15.40 8.12 -16.86
N LEU A 481 -14.74 8.75 -15.88
CA LEU A 481 -13.79 8.07 -14.99
C LEU A 481 -14.47 6.97 -14.17
N ALA A 482 -15.71 7.18 -13.71
CA ALA A 482 -16.50 6.17 -13.02
C ALA A 482 -16.89 5.01 -13.94
N GLU A 483 -17.25 5.27 -15.19
CA GLU A 483 -17.50 4.23 -16.20
C GLU A 483 -16.25 3.40 -16.50
N LEU A 484 -15.11 4.05 -16.71
CA LEU A 484 -13.84 3.38 -16.97
C LEU A 484 -13.40 2.58 -15.75
N SER A 485 -13.58 3.10 -14.53
CA SER A 485 -13.30 2.36 -13.29
C SER A 485 -14.27 1.20 -13.04
N GLY A 486 -15.50 1.29 -13.58
CA GLY A 486 -16.50 0.22 -13.51
C GLY A 486 -16.33 -0.87 -14.59
N LYS A 487 -15.79 -0.51 -15.76
CA LYS A 487 -15.47 -1.41 -16.88
C LYS A 487 -14.09 -2.07 -16.71
N SER A 488 -13.10 -1.31 -16.26
CA SER A 488 -11.82 -1.83 -15.77
C SER A 488 -12.06 -2.43 -14.40
N GLY A 489 -12.43 -3.72 -14.34
CA GLY A 489 -12.66 -4.47 -13.10
C GLY A 489 -11.42 -4.65 -12.20
N GLY A 490 -10.60 -3.62 -11.99
CA GLY A 490 -9.19 -3.74 -11.62
C GLY A 490 -8.72 -2.98 -10.38
N ASN A 491 -9.58 -2.30 -9.62
CA ASN A 491 -9.19 -1.80 -8.28
C ASN A 491 -9.73 -2.73 -7.19
N GLY A 492 -9.02 -3.84 -6.94
CA GLY A 492 -9.02 -4.62 -5.69
C GLY A 492 -10.36 -5.18 -5.17
N THR A 493 -11.47 -4.98 -5.87
CA THR A 493 -12.83 -5.40 -5.50
C THR A 493 -13.48 -6.28 -6.55
N GLY A 494 -12.71 -6.66 -7.58
CA GLY A 494 -13.07 -7.63 -8.60
C GLY A 494 -13.74 -8.84 -7.96
N LYS A 495 -14.87 -9.26 -8.53
CA LYS A 495 -15.74 -10.30 -7.97
C LYS A 495 -15.05 -11.67 -7.80
N GLY A 496 -13.83 -11.82 -8.33
CA GLY A 496 -13.03 -13.04 -8.35
C GLY A 496 -11.93 -13.12 -7.30
N ASP A 497 -11.23 -14.26 -7.27
CA ASP A 497 -10.07 -14.49 -6.41
C ASP A 497 -8.72 -14.22 -7.11
N GLU A 498 -7.60 -14.43 -6.41
CA GLU A 498 -6.24 -14.13 -6.90
C GLU A 498 -5.93 -14.80 -8.25
N ALA A 499 -6.41 -16.02 -8.48
CA ALA A 499 -6.18 -16.72 -9.73
C ALA A 499 -6.92 -16.06 -10.90
N GLU A 500 -8.17 -15.64 -10.69
CA GLU A 500 -8.91 -14.86 -11.70
C GLU A 500 -8.28 -13.49 -11.92
N ALA A 501 -7.86 -12.80 -10.87
CA ALA A 501 -7.17 -11.51 -10.99
C ALA A 501 -5.85 -11.63 -11.77
N THR A 502 -5.13 -12.75 -11.63
CA THR A 502 -3.91 -13.06 -12.40
C THR A 502 -4.22 -13.31 -13.88
N ARG A 503 -5.34 -13.98 -14.17
CA ARG A 503 -5.80 -14.26 -15.55
C ARG A 503 -6.29 -13.00 -16.26
N ASP A 504 -7.11 -12.20 -15.57
CA ASP A 504 -7.85 -11.06 -16.14
C ASP A 504 -7.11 -9.73 -15.93
N GLY A 505 -5.90 -9.78 -15.36
CA GLY A 505 -5.15 -8.61 -14.89
C GLY A 505 -4.38 -7.84 -15.97
N VAL A 506 -4.66 -8.08 -17.25
CA VAL A 506 -4.06 -7.34 -18.37
C VAL A 506 -4.81 -6.02 -18.53
N VAL A 507 -4.10 -4.90 -18.32
CA VAL A 507 -4.64 -3.57 -18.56
C VAL A 507 -4.67 -3.28 -20.06
N ASP A 508 -5.77 -2.70 -20.53
CA ASP A 508 -5.85 -2.10 -21.87
C ASP A 508 -5.09 -0.76 -21.86
N PRO A 509 -3.98 -0.63 -22.62
CA PRO A 509 -3.20 0.61 -22.66
C PRO A 509 -4.02 1.82 -23.08
N ALA A 510 -4.96 1.66 -24.02
CA ALA A 510 -5.81 2.77 -24.47
C ALA A 510 -6.72 3.29 -23.35
N VAL A 511 -7.24 2.39 -22.50
CA VAL A 511 -8.02 2.78 -21.32
C VAL A 511 -7.13 3.44 -20.27
N HIS A 512 -5.91 2.94 -20.07
CA HIS A 512 -4.96 3.55 -19.13
C HIS A 512 -4.61 4.99 -19.54
N GLU A 513 -4.27 5.20 -20.82
CA GLU A 513 -3.98 6.51 -21.40
C GLU A 513 -5.21 7.44 -21.32
N GLU A 514 -6.42 6.92 -21.60
CA GLU A 514 -7.65 7.70 -21.47
C GLU A 514 -7.86 8.18 -20.03
N VAL A 515 -7.64 7.30 -19.03
CA VAL A 515 -7.73 7.66 -17.60
C VAL A 515 -6.67 8.72 -17.22
N ALA A 516 -5.44 8.58 -17.71
CA ALA A 516 -4.38 9.56 -17.45
C ALA A 516 -4.74 10.94 -18.03
N ARG A 517 -5.20 10.99 -19.29
CA ARG A 517 -5.67 12.22 -19.94
C ARG A 517 -6.85 12.84 -19.18
N LEU A 518 -7.86 12.04 -18.85
CA LEU A 518 -9.05 12.51 -18.13
C LEU A 518 -8.71 13.05 -16.74
N ARG A 519 -7.68 12.53 -16.05
CA ARG A 519 -7.20 13.10 -14.79
C ARG A 519 -6.57 14.48 -14.97
N GLY A 520 -5.80 14.67 -16.03
CA GLY A 520 -5.25 15.99 -16.39
C GLY A 520 -6.35 17.01 -16.72
N GLU A 521 -7.36 16.57 -17.48
CA GLU A 521 -8.55 17.37 -17.79
C GLU A 521 -9.38 17.67 -16.54
N TRP A 522 -9.57 16.67 -15.67
CA TRP A 522 -10.25 16.83 -14.38
C TRP A 522 -9.57 17.90 -13.54
N ASN A 523 -8.23 17.85 -13.42
CA ASN A 523 -7.47 18.85 -12.66
C ASN A 523 -7.66 20.25 -13.23
N THR A 524 -7.58 20.38 -14.56
CA THR A 524 -7.80 21.67 -15.26
C THR A 524 -9.22 22.21 -15.03
N ALA A 525 -10.24 21.36 -15.19
CA ALA A 525 -11.64 21.72 -14.97
C ALA A 525 -11.92 22.04 -13.49
N TYR A 526 -11.32 21.32 -12.55
CA TYR A 526 -11.43 21.55 -11.11
C TYR A 526 -11.01 22.97 -10.75
N TRP A 527 -9.81 23.40 -11.18
CA TRP A 527 -9.32 24.75 -10.87
C TRP A 527 -10.11 25.86 -11.55
N ARG A 528 -10.81 25.58 -12.66
CA ARG A 528 -11.73 26.51 -13.35
C ARG A 528 -13.15 26.53 -12.79
N SER A 529 -13.51 25.57 -11.94
CA SER A 529 -14.87 25.43 -11.36
C SER A 529 -15.20 26.50 -10.29
N PHE A 530 -14.23 27.36 -9.97
CA PHE A 530 -14.31 28.49 -9.05
C PHE A 530 -13.37 29.61 -9.50
N GLY A 531 -13.57 30.82 -8.99
CA GLY A 531 -12.76 31.98 -9.34
C GLY A 531 -11.29 31.82 -8.95
N SER A 532 -10.39 32.33 -9.79
CA SER A 532 -8.93 32.30 -9.59
C SER A 532 -8.43 33.12 -8.39
N HIS A 533 -9.33 33.89 -7.76
CA HIS A 533 -9.11 34.67 -6.54
C HIS A 533 -9.73 34.04 -5.29
N GLU A 534 -10.59 33.00 -5.44
CA GLU A 534 -11.33 32.40 -4.32
C GLU A 534 -10.39 31.62 -3.39
N HIS A 535 -10.40 31.95 -2.09
CA HIS A 535 -9.75 31.11 -1.08
C HIS A 535 -10.40 29.73 -1.01
N ARG A 536 -9.62 28.68 -0.74
CA ARG A 536 -10.12 27.30 -0.71
C ARG A 536 -9.42 26.43 0.31
N VAL A 537 -10.21 25.58 0.97
CA VAL A 537 -9.71 24.41 1.71
C VAL A 537 -9.75 23.21 0.79
N ILE A 538 -8.60 22.58 0.57
CA ILE A 538 -8.42 21.44 -0.33
C ILE A 538 -8.38 20.16 0.50
N THR A 539 -9.49 19.42 0.51
CA THR A 539 -9.61 18.14 1.22
C THR A 539 -9.74 16.98 0.23
N GLY A 540 -9.44 15.76 0.68
CA GLY A 540 -9.52 14.55 -0.13
C GLY A 540 -8.23 14.22 -0.89
N ALA A 541 -8.30 13.17 -1.70
CA ALA A 541 -7.16 12.64 -2.45
C ALA A 541 -6.84 13.46 -3.72
N GLU A 542 -7.84 14.13 -4.29
CA GLU A 542 -7.73 14.98 -5.47
C GLU A 542 -8.26 16.39 -5.16
N PRO A 543 -7.65 17.47 -5.68
CA PRO A 543 -6.43 17.48 -6.49
C PRO A 543 -5.20 17.00 -5.69
N ARG A 544 -4.21 16.44 -6.38
CA ARG A 544 -2.99 15.94 -5.75
C ARG A 544 -2.18 17.12 -5.21
N LEU A 545 -1.19 16.81 -4.36
CA LEU A 545 -0.33 17.85 -3.80
C LEU A 545 0.44 18.62 -4.89
N TYR A 546 1.00 17.94 -5.88
CA TYR A 546 1.73 18.58 -6.98
C TYR A 546 0.82 19.42 -7.89
N ASP A 547 -0.45 19.03 -8.03
CA ASP A 547 -1.44 19.88 -8.71
C ASP A 547 -1.64 21.21 -7.96
N CYS A 548 -1.65 21.17 -6.62
CA CYS A 548 -1.67 22.38 -5.80
C CYS A 548 -0.40 23.21 -5.94
N PHE A 549 0.78 22.58 -6.07
CA PHE A 549 2.04 23.29 -6.33
C PHE A 549 2.01 24.03 -7.66
N ASN A 550 1.46 23.41 -8.70
CA ASN A 550 1.44 23.99 -10.04
C ASN A 550 0.55 25.23 -10.13
N VAL A 551 -0.55 25.29 -9.36
CA VAL A 551 -1.44 26.48 -9.31
C VAL A 551 -1.03 27.53 -8.28
N SER A 552 -0.09 27.23 -7.39
CA SER A 552 0.43 28.19 -6.40
C SER A 552 1.65 28.94 -6.92
N ASP A 553 1.87 30.13 -6.41
CA ASP A 553 3.04 30.99 -6.69
C ASP A 553 4.01 31.01 -5.52
N ALA A 554 3.54 30.67 -4.33
CA ALA A 554 4.36 30.43 -3.15
C ALA A 554 3.73 29.37 -2.25
N MET A 555 4.54 28.86 -1.34
CA MET A 555 4.09 27.93 -0.30
C MET A 555 4.50 28.39 1.09
N VAL A 556 3.63 28.15 2.07
CA VAL A 556 3.94 28.16 3.50
C VAL A 556 3.79 26.73 4.03
N SER A 557 4.78 26.26 4.77
CA SER A 557 4.76 24.94 5.41
C SER A 557 5.58 24.97 6.71
N ASP A 558 5.81 23.80 7.27
CA ASP A 558 6.66 23.50 8.42
C ASP A 558 7.76 22.50 7.99
N ILE A 559 8.44 21.86 8.93
CA ILE A 559 9.47 20.86 8.61
C ILE A 559 8.83 19.65 7.92
N SER A 560 8.89 19.62 6.59
CA SER A 560 8.17 18.65 5.78
C SER A 560 8.94 18.22 4.54
N SER A 561 8.84 16.94 4.17
CA SER A 561 9.33 16.46 2.87
C SER A 561 8.60 17.13 1.69
N VAL A 562 7.40 17.68 1.93
CA VAL A 562 6.65 18.51 0.98
C VAL A 562 7.45 19.75 0.56
N VAL A 563 8.23 20.33 1.46
CA VAL A 563 9.11 21.47 1.16
C VAL A 563 10.20 21.07 0.17
N SER A 564 10.84 19.92 0.40
CA SER A 564 11.85 19.39 -0.51
C SER A 564 11.30 19.14 -1.93
N ASP A 565 10.06 18.68 -2.05
CA ASP A 565 9.39 18.52 -3.35
C ASP A 565 9.08 19.88 -4.00
N PHE A 566 8.57 20.84 -3.22
CA PHE A 566 8.20 22.18 -3.72
C PHE A 566 9.39 22.96 -4.28
N ILE A 567 10.60 22.74 -3.74
CA ILE A 567 11.85 23.36 -4.23
C ILE A 567 12.09 23.08 -5.73
N ALA A 568 11.60 21.96 -6.27
CA ALA A 568 11.71 21.66 -7.69
C ALA A 568 11.06 22.74 -8.59
N SER A 569 10.03 23.41 -8.09
CA SER A 569 9.35 24.49 -8.82
C SER A 569 10.17 25.78 -8.93
N GLY A 570 11.16 25.99 -8.06
CA GLY A 570 11.91 27.26 -7.94
C GLY A 570 11.12 28.43 -7.30
N LYS A 571 9.87 28.19 -6.92
CA LYS A 571 8.96 29.21 -6.35
C LYS A 571 9.40 29.65 -4.95
N PRO A 572 9.12 30.91 -4.53
CA PRO A 572 9.33 31.36 -3.16
C PRO A 572 8.54 30.50 -2.16
N TYR A 573 9.15 30.23 -0.99
CA TYR A 573 8.48 29.50 0.08
C TYR A 573 8.92 29.96 1.46
N ALA A 574 8.06 29.70 2.44
CA ALA A 574 8.30 29.99 3.84
C ALA A 574 8.11 28.74 4.70
N VAL A 575 8.92 28.62 5.75
CA VAL A 575 8.89 27.51 6.69
C VAL A 575 8.78 28.04 8.12
N THR A 576 7.83 27.53 8.89
CA THR A 576 7.63 27.94 10.28
C THR A 576 8.58 27.21 11.23
N ASP A 577 9.32 27.98 12.05
CA ASP A 577 10.06 27.47 13.19
C ASP A 577 9.15 27.41 14.43
N SER A 578 8.25 26.41 14.44
CA SER A 578 7.28 26.28 15.54
C SER A 578 7.88 25.86 16.87
N ALA A 579 9.11 25.33 16.86
CA ALA A 579 9.85 24.96 18.06
C ALA A 579 10.69 26.13 18.62
N GLU A 580 10.72 27.28 17.94
CA GLU A 580 11.47 28.48 18.33
C GLU A 580 12.97 28.20 18.55
N LEU A 581 13.55 27.37 17.66
CA LEU A 581 14.97 27.03 17.68
C LEU A 581 15.86 28.25 17.37
N GLY A 582 15.34 29.20 16.61
CA GLY A 582 16.06 30.36 16.10
C GLY A 582 16.64 30.09 14.72
N VAL A 583 16.72 31.14 13.89
CA VAL A 583 17.04 31.07 12.45
C VAL A 583 18.29 30.26 12.13
N GLU A 584 19.41 30.54 12.80
CA GLU A 584 20.69 29.87 12.52
C GLU A 584 20.67 28.39 12.89
N GLU A 585 20.09 28.05 14.04
CA GLU A 585 19.90 26.67 14.48
C GLU A 585 18.98 25.92 13.51
N PHE A 586 17.88 26.56 13.13
CA PHE A 586 16.86 25.98 12.29
C PHE A 586 17.39 25.64 10.89
N LYS A 587 18.18 26.55 10.29
CA LYS A 587 18.89 26.30 9.02
C LYS A 587 19.97 25.24 9.12
N ARG A 588 20.66 25.14 10.28
CA ARG A 588 21.67 24.11 10.49
C ARG A 588 21.05 22.72 10.54
N GLN A 589 19.92 22.58 11.22
CA GLN A 589 19.23 21.29 11.36
C GLN A 589 18.45 20.88 10.10
N ASN A 590 18.04 21.83 9.25
CA ASN A 590 17.14 21.56 8.13
C ASN A 590 17.66 22.16 6.81
N THR A 591 18.18 21.31 5.91
CA THR A 591 18.76 21.74 4.63
C THR A 591 17.75 22.48 3.77
N ALA A 592 16.51 21.97 3.69
CA ALA A 592 15.43 22.56 2.90
C ALA A 592 15.02 23.98 3.35
N VAL A 593 15.42 24.43 4.54
CA VAL A 593 15.06 25.76 5.08
C VAL A 593 16.08 26.84 4.73
N ARG A 594 17.27 26.48 4.22
CA ARG A 594 18.38 27.42 4.00
C ARG A 594 18.02 28.60 3.09
N ALA A 595 17.15 28.36 2.10
CA ALA A 595 16.66 29.34 1.14
C ALA A 595 15.17 29.73 1.33
N ALA A 596 14.62 29.50 2.53
CA ALA A 596 13.24 29.84 2.88
C ALA A 596 13.13 31.15 3.67
N VAL A 597 11.97 31.80 3.59
CA VAL A 597 11.57 32.79 4.59
C VAL A 597 11.17 32.04 5.88
N ILE A 598 11.87 32.29 6.98
CA ILE A 598 11.61 31.61 8.25
C ILE A 598 10.54 32.39 9.02
N LEU A 599 9.43 31.71 9.35
CA LEU A 599 8.33 32.32 10.08
C LEU A 599 8.43 31.99 11.57
N SER A 600 8.25 33.00 12.41
CA SER A 600 7.92 32.81 13.82
C SER A 600 6.50 32.27 14.00
N ASN A 601 6.13 31.84 15.22
CA ASN A 601 4.74 31.48 15.53
C ASN A 601 3.75 32.64 15.33
N GLY A 602 4.24 33.89 15.36
CA GLY A 602 3.46 35.08 15.03
C GLY A 602 3.32 35.35 13.52
N ALA A 603 4.07 34.65 12.67
CA ALA A 603 4.09 34.82 11.21
C ALA A 603 4.27 36.27 10.72
N THR A 604 4.98 37.11 11.48
CA THR A 604 5.25 38.52 11.15
C THR A 604 6.14 38.68 9.93
N GLU A 605 6.96 37.67 9.63
CA GLU A 605 7.93 37.65 8.53
C GLU A 605 7.30 37.37 7.17
N LEU A 606 6.00 37.07 7.14
CA LEU A 606 5.27 36.68 5.92
C LEU A 606 5.32 37.74 4.81
N GLY A 607 5.51 39.01 5.16
CA GLY A 607 5.72 40.09 4.19
C GLY A 607 6.87 39.78 3.22
N GLY A 608 7.98 39.23 3.72
CA GLY A 608 9.12 38.86 2.87
C GLY A 608 8.79 37.79 1.82
N LEU A 609 7.91 36.84 2.15
CA LEU A 609 7.41 35.87 1.17
C LEU A 609 6.54 36.54 0.11
N LEU A 610 5.64 37.43 0.54
CA LEU A 610 4.72 38.11 -0.38
C LEU A 610 5.46 39.07 -1.31
N ASP A 611 6.49 39.75 -0.82
CA ASP A 611 7.34 40.63 -1.62
C ASP A 611 8.10 39.84 -2.68
N ALA A 612 8.71 38.71 -2.31
CA ALA A 612 9.38 37.80 -3.24
C ALA A 612 8.46 37.28 -4.37
N VAL A 613 7.18 37.03 -4.06
CA VAL A 613 6.20 36.55 -5.05
C VAL A 613 5.75 37.67 -5.99
N ARG A 614 5.59 38.89 -5.48
CA ARG A 614 5.08 40.05 -6.24
C ARG A 614 6.16 40.68 -7.11
N ASP A 615 7.39 40.69 -6.62
CA ASP A 615 8.57 41.19 -7.33
C ASP A 615 9.68 40.13 -7.34
N PRO A 616 9.62 39.18 -8.30
CA PRO A 616 10.64 38.14 -8.43
C PRO A 616 12.05 38.69 -8.66
N ALA A 617 12.20 39.91 -9.21
CA ALA A 617 13.50 40.52 -9.46
C ALA A 617 14.13 41.10 -8.18
N GLY A 618 13.31 41.46 -7.19
CA GLY A 618 13.73 41.96 -5.89
C GLY A 618 13.91 40.87 -4.81
N ASP A 619 13.71 39.59 -5.15
CA ASP A 619 13.77 38.49 -4.20
C ASP A 619 15.20 38.14 -3.79
N PRO A 620 15.60 38.40 -2.53
CA PRO A 620 16.97 38.17 -2.06
C PRO A 620 17.34 36.68 -1.95
N LEU A 621 16.36 35.78 -1.96
CA LEU A 621 16.57 34.32 -1.80
C LEU A 621 16.47 33.59 -3.15
N ALA A 622 16.28 34.28 -4.27
CA ALA A 622 16.11 33.63 -5.58
C ALA A 622 17.34 32.82 -6.00
N GLU A 623 18.54 33.37 -5.86
CA GLU A 623 19.79 32.69 -6.16
C GLU A 623 20.01 31.50 -5.22
N ASP A 624 19.87 31.71 -3.91
CA ASP A 624 19.97 30.67 -2.88
C ASP A 624 19.00 29.49 -3.15
N ARG A 625 17.77 29.77 -3.62
CA ARG A 625 16.82 28.72 -4.00
C ARG A 625 17.27 27.95 -5.23
N GLY A 626 17.84 28.61 -6.22
CA GLY A 626 18.42 27.97 -7.40
C GLY A 626 19.58 27.05 -7.04
N ASP A 627 20.47 27.50 -6.15
CA ASP A 627 21.59 26.72 -5.65
C ASP A 627 21.15 25.54 -4.79
N LEU A 628 20.19 25.78 -3.89
CA LEU A 628 19.62 24.73 -3.06
C LEU A 628 18.91 23.66 -3.90
N LYS A 629 18.16 24.08 -4.93
CA LYS A 629 17.51 23.17 -5.89
C LYS A 629 18.56 22.29 -6.57
N ARG A 630 19.62 22.88 -7.15
CA ARG A 630 20.70 22.14 -7.81
C ARG A 630 21.43 21.19 -6.87
N TYR A 631 21.70 21.65 -5.65
CA TYR A 631 22.35 20.84 -4.63
C TYR A 631 21.50 19.62 -4.21
N LEU A 632 20.18 19.80 -4.05
CA LEU A 632 19.28 18.74 -3.61
C LEU A 632 18.85 17.79 -4.73
N LEU A 633 18.61 18.30 -5.94
CA LEU A 633 17.89 17.60 -7.01
C LEU A 633 18.70 17.46 -8.31
N GLY A 634 19.93 17.99 -8.36
CA GLY A 634 20.74 17.99 -9.58
C GLY A 634 20.34 19.10 -10.58
N PRO A 635 20.92 19.09 -11.79
CA PRO A 635 20.62 20.08 -12.82
C PRO A 635 19.21 19.89 -13.40
N ASP A 636 18.65 20.97 -13.96
CA ASP A 636 17.36 20.93 -14.68
C ASP A 636 17.48 20.26 -16.05
N GLU A 637 18.64 20.38 -16.69
CA GLU A 637 18.94 19.82 -18.01
C GLU A 637 20.27 19.04 -17.98
N PRO A 638 20.33 17.80 -18.48
CA PRO A 638 19.19 17.01 -18.96
C PRO A 638 18.17 16.73 -17.83
N THR A 639 16.91 16.47 -18.18
CA THR A 639 15.85 16.23 -17.20
C THR A 639 16.18 15.03 -16.29
N SER A 640 15.56 14.96 -15.10
CA SER A 640 15.83 13.84 -14.19
C SER A 640 15.49 12.46 -14.78
N ILE A 641 14.51 12.35 -15.69
CA ILE A 641 14.21 11.07 -16.35
C ILE A 641 15.29 10.70 -17.36
N GLU A 642 15.83 11.66 -18.11
CA GLU A 642 16.96 11.44 -19.02
C GLU A 642 18.23 11.06 -18.27
N GLN A 643 18.51 11.72 -17.13
CA GLN A 643 19.61 11.33 -16.23
C GLN A 643 19.42 9.90 -15.71
N PHE A 644 18.21 9.54 -15.28
CA PHE A 644 17.89 8.20 -14.80
C PHE A 644 18.05 7.13 -15.90
N ASN A 645 17.54 7.38 -17.11
CA ASN A 645 17.70 6.47 -18.25
C ASN A 645 19.17 6.31 -18.65
N THR A 646 19.94 7.40 -18.65
CA THR A 646 21.39 7.35 -18.90
C THR A 646 22.09 6.47 -17.86
N ALA A 647 21.78 6.66 -16.57
CA ALA A 647 22.37 5.84 -15.50
C ALA A 647 22.00 4.35 -15.61
N VAL A 648 20.74 4.04 -15.99
CA VAL A 648 20.32 2.65 -16.29
C VAL A 648 21.13 2.06 -17.45
N ALA A 649 21.27 2.80 -18.55
CA ALA A 649 21.99 2.34 -19.74
C ALA A 649 23.49 2.12 -19.45
N ASP A 650 24.15 3.07 -18.79
CA ASP A 650 25.56 2.98 -18.42
C ASP A 650 25.82 1.78 -17.50
N LEU A 651 24.94 1.56 -16.52
CA LEU A 651 25.07 0.44 -15.61
C LEU A 651 24.78 -0.91 -16.30
N ALA A 652 23.86 -0.94 -17.27
CA ALA A 652 23.62 -2.11 -18.09
C ALA A 652 24.86 -2.48 -18.92
N LEU A 653 25.54 -1.50 -19.52
CA LEU A 653 26.81 -1.72 -20.23
C LEU A 653 27.92 -2.25 -19.31
N LYS A 654 27.99 -1.75 -18.05
CA LYS A 654 28.90 -2.32 -17.03
C LYS A 654 28.57 -3.78 -16.72
N ALA A 655 27.28 -4.14 -16.66
CA ALA A 655 26.85 -5.52 -16.44
C ALA A 655 27.24 -6.44 -17.61
N ASP A 656 27.01 -6.01 -18.85
CA ASP A 656 27.39 -6.74 -20.06
C ASP A 656 28.90 -6.95 -20.16
N THR A 657 29.68 -5.88 -19.91
CA THR A 657 31.15 -5.95 -19.92
C THR A 657 31.65 -6.98 -18.90
N ARG A 658 31.07 -7.00 -17.69
CA ARG A 658 31.42 -7.99 -16.66
C ARG A 658 31.03 -9.41 -17.10
N ASN A 659 29.83 -9.59 -17.66
CA ASN A 659 29.34 -10.90 -18.10
C ASN A 659 30.22 -11.48 -19.22
N ALA A 660 30.55 -10.66 -20.23
CA ALA A 660 31.46 -11.06 -21.31
C ALA A 660 32.85 -11.46 -20.78
N GLY A 661 33.39 -10.70 -19.82
CA GLY A 661 34.67 -11.04 -19.18
C GLY A 661 34.65 -12.35 -18.38
N GLN A 662 33.48 -12.81 -17.92
CA GLN A 662 33.31 -14.10 -17.24
C GLN A 662 33.08 -15.27 -18.22
N GLU A 663 32.58 -14.99 -19.43
CA GLU A 663 32.37 -15.98 -20.49
C GLU A 663 33.64 -16.30 -21.28
N VAL A 664 34.61 -15.39 -21.35
CA VAL A 664 35.96 -15.68 -21.88
C VAL A 664 36.63 -16.69 -20.94
N PRO A 665 36.81 -17.97 -21.34
CA PRO A 665 37.26 -18.97 -20.38
C PRO A 665 38.72 -18.77 -20.02
N ALA A 666 39.06 -19.23 -18.81
CA ALA A 666 40.35 -19.77 -18.39
C ALA A 666 40.84 -20.92 -19.31
N THR A 667 41.00 -20.62 -20.60
CA THR A 667 41.50 -21.50 -21.68
C THR A 667 42.98 -21.26 -21.97
N GLY A 668 43.63 -20.37 -21.21
CA GLY A 668 45.07 -20.10 -21.28
C GLY A 668 45.86 -20.46 -20.02
N ALA A 669 45.26 -21.14 -19.04
CA ALA A 669 45.90 -21.45 -17.76
C ALA A 669 46.38 -22.91 -17.62
N ASP A 670 46.05 -23.81 -18.56
CA ASP A 670 46.58 -25.17 -18.63
C ASP A 670 47.58 -25.32 -19.80
N ALA A 671 48.51 -24.37 -19.93
CA ALA A 671 49.76 -24.62 -20.64
C ALA A 671 50.80 -24.97 -19.58
N ASP A 672 51.01 -26.28 -19.36
CA ASP A 672 52.12 -26.81 -18.57
C ASP A 672 53.42 -26.11 -19.01
N PRO A 673 54.20 -25.50 -18.10
CA PRO A 673 55.56 -25.13 -18.44
C PRO A 673 56.37 -26.41 -18.63
N GLU A 674 57.10 -26.50 -19.76
CA GLU A 674 58.04 -27.60 -20.02
C GLU A 674 58.93 -27.86 -18.79
N PRO A 675 59.19 -29.12 -18.41
CA PRO A 675 60.04 -29.41 -17.26
C PRO A 675 61.49 -29.06 -17.60
N GLU A 676 62.08 -28.13 -16.84
CA GLU A 676 63.52 -27.91 -16.84
C GLU A 676 64.26 -29.20 -16.43
N PRO A 677 65.43 -29.49 -17.01
CA PRO A 677 66.18 -30.71 -16.69
C PRO A 677 66.81 -30.63 -15.29
N ASP A 678 66.67 -31.73 -14.53
CA ASP A 678 67.20 -31.91 -13.18
C ASP A 678 68.71 -31.57 -13.04
N PRO A 679 69.11 -30.80 -12.01
CA PRO A 679 70.52 -30.72 -11.62
C PRO A 679 70.92 -31.89 -10.69
N GLU A 680 72.03 -32.54 -11.04
CA GLU A 680 72.68 -33.62 -10.27
C GLU A 680 73.14 -33.20 -8.85
N PRO A 681 73.33 -34.17 -7.92
CA PRO A 681 73.41 -33.91 -6.49
C PRO A 681 74.84 -33.78 -5.95
N ALA A 682 75.07 -32.84 -5.03
CA ALA A 682 76.16 -32.82 -4.05
C ALA A 682 75.94 -31.61 -3.10
N THR A 683 76.16 -31.60 -1.79
CA THR A 683 76.73 -32.50 -0.78
C THR A 683 76.44 -31.82 0.57
N VAL A 684 76.10 -32.59 1.60
CA VAL A 684 75.96 -32.10 2.99
C VAL A 684 77.36 -31.90 3.61
N PRO A 685 77.52 -30.90 4.50
CA PRO A 685 78.13 -31.22 5.79
C PRO A 685 77.35 -30.66 6.98
N ALA A 686 77.32 -31.47 8.03
CA ALA A 686 76.70 -31.24 9.31
C ALA A 686 77.51 -30.27 10.20
N HIS A 687 76.83 -29.49 11.03
CA HIS A 687 77.01 -29.45 12.50
C HIS A 687 76.29 -28.26 13.15
N GLY A 688 75.57 -28.54 14.23
CA GLY A 688 75.53 -27.64 15.39
C GLY A 688 74.24 -27.66 16.20
N LEU A 689 74.26 -28.39 17.32
CA LEU A 689 73.27 -28.32 18.39
C LEU A 689 73.24 -26.93 19.04
N THR A 690 72.05 -26.47 19.47
CA THR A 690 71.82 -25.97 20.83
C THR A 690 70.33 -25.99 21.18
N ALA A 691 70.03 -26.48 22.37
CA ALA A 691 68.73 -26.60 22.99
C ALA A 691 68.49 -25.47 24.01
N ALA A 692 67.22 -25.09 24.21
CA ALA A 692 66.58 -24.62 25.45
C ALA A 692 65.08 -24.44 25.10
N GLY A 693 64.07 -24.98 25.78
CA GLY A 693 63.99 -25.48 27.15
C GLY A 693 63.12 -24.52 27.98
N ASP A 694 61.90 -24.97 28.27
CA ASP A 694 60.94 -24.53 29.31
C ASP A 694 60.38 -23.08 29.23
N ASP A 695 59.10 -22.80 29.49
CA ASP A 695 58.37 -23.18 30.71
C ASP A 695 56.84 -23.11 30.58
N LEU A 696 56.20 -23.87 31.46
CA LEU A 696 54.77 -24.15 31.61
C LEU A 696 54.09 -23.28 32.69
N ALA A 697 52.76 -23.36 32.67
CA ALA A 697 51.84 -23.43 33.83
C ALA A 697 51.06 -22.15 34.24
N GLY A 698 49.74 -22.34 34.29
CA GLY A 698 48.71 -21.44 34.78
C GLY A 698 47.34 -21.82 34.25
#